data_AF-A0A4W5N442-F1
#
_entry.id   AF-A0A4W5N442-F1
#
_cell.length_a   1.000
_cell.length_b   1.000
_cell.length_c   1.000
_cell.angle_alpha   90.00
_cell.angle_beta   90.00
_cell.angle_gamma   90.00
#
_symmetry.space_group_name_H-M   'P 1'
#
loop_
_entity.id
_entity.type
_entity.pdbx_description
1 polymer ?
#
loop_
_entity_poly.entity_id
_entity_poly.type
_entity_poly.pdbx_seq_one_letter_code
_entity_poly.pdbx_strand_id
1 'polypeptide(L)'
;MISLLVNTWLYSLLQYSVQWPWETVLFVLIKVSPMFLSPRVPTLCDFEPLHLHVEMLQQLVLAAQAASVDEMSQTITDLLSEQRGSYSQSAQRSPAAVTTQSDSTPGTTSSKTPSSLSLPGPPCQPLPGPTALEDLSPDSIDAQTFDFETIGHPNMDPVLQQAGSLDLDSLAESPESDFLSAVNEFVIENSPTPISDPTSPEMMVESLYSSVINAIDSKRMHDTTTLERENSKVATLKLSIEKYRSAAEESQTNLRSVKDDLYRFRGLVLKEQRDFGFTLKTMTIEVRNMVDTIRKIEEEELREQHQAELLSVQQDHEKQLQARTEENRVNRNIVKDVQRAMLELEGLLERKEKELTQLEAERLRWTEAESGHTQRLRVLEQKISDQAQEVLTVAVSRDSLYSQLETLHIEIERGQQKIRQELEGAEQSHLQELEERMRQQHQAQLDTLARENQEAMECLATVNRAKLSEVADLHAASLTERDGQLRDLEARTTELADLRCKLEVELALKESEMEVVRLLYEEAKQGQQEANVRKATVEAETQSLNEQLVQVNGQLHAKNEEYEKGLAELRTLMCMEKDQCISELVGRHEEERNQHRSELTALQQQAQDAGRSHAEQLQNLQLDLDLQTAALRNDKEVQQRSFEEQEQHLRTVICDLQTENDLLTKRLEQDTQAAQERLEKEESLKAAVPDAFKDFEQQKEEMEKRLLDKIRQLENELSEREAGLSKVQTEGRGSEAGAPLSLDSALQERLQQETASLHTQMELLERRKNEEMQNLKTSLIAEQQTNFNTVLMREKLKKEQIISELTEELRKVTQQQEKDKGLIETLSEDRAIVMQEKKQLEEELNRLRSTALVSSVGAGACSSELFPDPDRLASVAATRDDDRVDSAVEASMVTMSQSMSSVSSRHSEKIAIRDFQVGDLVLIILDERHDNYVLFTVGPTLYFLHSESLTALDLKPASGASRRPWVLGKVMEKEYCQAKKAQNRFKVPLGTKFYRVKAVPWNKKV
;
A
#
# COMPACT_ATOMS: atom_id res chain seq x y z
N MET A 1 5.28 3.01 -60.35
CA MET A 1 3.88 3.27 -59.96
C MET A 1 3.72 4.02 -58.62
N ILE A 2 4.79 4.31 -57.86
CA ILE A 2 4.68 4.94 -56.52
C ILE A 2 4.46 6.47 -56.58
N SER A 3 5.05 7.17 -57.56
CA SER A 3 4.92 8.64 -57.72
C SER A 3 3.49 9.15 -58.02
N LEU A 4 2.54 8.27 -58.37
CA LEU A 4 1.14 8.65 -58.55
C LEU A 4 0.34 8.63 -57.22
N LEU A 5 0.69 7.75 -56.28
CA LEU A 5 -0.01 7.60 -55.00
C LEU A 5 0.25 8.76 -54.03
N VAL A 6 1.47 9.32 -54.06
CA VAL A 6 1.81 10.51 -53.24
C VAL A 6 1.01 11.73 -53.68
N ASN A 7 0.83 11.93 -54.99
CA ASN A 7 0.09 13.07 -55.53
C ASN A 7 -1.43 12.97 -55.31
N THR A 8 -2.03 11.77 -55.34
CA THR A 8 -3.45 11.63 -54.99
C THR A 8 -3.71 11.83 -53.50
N TRP A 9 -2.80 11.40 -52.61
CA TRP A 9 -2.95 11.65 -51.17
C TRP A 9 -2.86 13.14 -50.80
N LEU A 10 -1.95 13.90 -51.42
CA LEU A 10 -1.90 15.36 -51.23
C LEU A 10 -3.15 16.08 -51.79
N TYR A 11 -3.67 15.65 -52.95
CA TYR A 11 -4.85 16.29 -53.53
C TYR A 11 -6.13 16.07 -52.70
N SER A 12 -6.35 14.87 -52.16
CA SER A 12 -7.54 14.62 -51.31
C SER A 12 -7.54 15.43 -50.01
N LEU A 13 -6.37 15.70 -49.41
CA LEU A 13 -6.28 16.53 -48.21
C LEU A 13 -6.55 18.02 -48.49
N LEU A 14 -6.19 18.51 -49.68
CA LEU A 14 -6.44 19.88 -50.13
C LEU A 14 -7.88 20.15 -50.56
N GLN A 15 -8.68 19.12 -50.85
CA GLN A 15 -10.04 19.28 -51.39
C GLN A 15 -11.15 19.24 -50.31
N TYR A 16 -10.81 18.92 -49.05
CA TYR A 16 -11.75 18.91 -47.91
C TYR A 16 -11.64 20.12 -46.98
N SER A 17 -11.16 21.27 -47.49
CA SER A 17 -11.02 22.53 -46.73
C SER A 17 -11.75 23.73 -47.37
N VAL A 18 -12.94 23.50 -47.94
CA VAL A 18 -13.76 24.56 -48.57
C VAL A 18 -15.21 24.54 -48.06
N GLN A 19 -15.40 24.57 -46.74
CA GLN A 19 -16.66 24.98 -46.11
C GLN A 19 -16.43 25.39 -44.64
N TRP A 20 -16.22 26.68 -44.40
CA TRP A 20 -16.69 27.55 -43.29
C TRP A 20 -15.99 28.94 -43.45
N PRO A 21 -16.59 30.08 -43.05
CA PRO A 21 -16.13 31.41 -43.46
C PRO A 21 -14.85 31.92 -42.75
N TRP A 22 -14.12 32.80 -43.46
CA TRP A 22 -12.81 33.32 -43.05
C TRP A 22 -12.82 34.42 -41.96
N GLU A 23 -13.98 34.81 -41.42
CA GLU A 23 -14.06 35.93 -40.45
C GLU A 23 -13.85 35.51 -38.99
N THR A 24 -13.97 34.22 -38.64
CA THR A 24 -13.91 33.77 -37.23
C THR A 24 -12.49 33.60 -36.68
N VAL A 25 -11.49 33.43 -37.56
CA VAL A 25 -10.10 33.09 -37.13
C VAL A 25 -9.27 34.33 -36.75
N LEU A 26 -9.62 35.52 -37.26
CA LEU A 26 -8.81 36.73 -37.10
C LEU A 26 -9.11 37.54 -35.81
N PHE A 27 -10.07 37.10 -34.99
CA PHE A 27 -10.53 37.87 -33.82
C PHE A 27 -9.84 37.50 -32.48
N VAL A 28 -9.03 36.43 -32.45
CA VAL A 28 -8.56 35.81 -31.20
C VAL A 28 -7.16 36.27 -30.75
N LEU A 29 -6.35 36.89 -31.62
CA LEU A 29 -4.89 37.01 -31.40
C LEU A 29 -4.35 38.42 -31.03
N ILE A 30 -5.05 39.53 -31.31
CA ILE A 30 -4.52 40.90 -31.02
C ILE A 30 -5.61 41.87 -30.55
N LYS A 31 -5.92 41.88 -29.24
CA LYS A 31 -6.48 42.98 -28.40
C LYS A 31 -6.91 42.40 -27.03
N VAL A 32 -6.80 43.07 -25.88
CA VAL A 32 -6.04 44.28 -25.53
C VAL A 32 -5.77 44.30 -24.02
N SER A 33 -4.74 45.03 -23.59
CA SER A 33 -4.60 45.59 -22.23
C SER A 33 -4.49 47.12 -22.36
N PRO A 34 -4.71 47.96 -21.32
CA PRO A 34 -4.84 47.65 -19.89
C PRO A 34 -6.00 48.38 -19.14
N MET A 35 -5.96 48.33 -17.80
CA MET A 35 -6.53 49.26 -16.79
C MET A 35 -7.93 49.01 -16.18
N PHE A 36 -7.90 48.61 -14.89
CA PHE A 36 -8.57 49.21 -13.70
C PHE A 36 -10.09 49.50 -13.70
N LEU A 37 -10.88 49.24 -12.63
CA LEU A 37 -10.58 49.02 -11.19
C LEU A 37 -11.47 47.92 -10.55
N SER A 38 -11.09 47.45 -9.36
CA SER A 38 -11.80 46.44 -8.53
C SER A 38 -12.58 47.09 -7.36
N PRO A 39 -13.38 46.35 -6.56
CA PRO A 39 -12.81 45.82 -5.32
C PRO A 39 -13.31 44.44 -4.81
N ARG A 40 -12.34 43.54 -4.56
CA ARG A 40 -12.18 42.66 -3.37
C ARG A 40 -13.31 41.70 -2.91
N VAL A 41 -13.07 40.39 -3.12
CA VAL A 41 -12.86 39.39 -2.03
C VAL A 41 -11.70 38.45 -2.47
N PRO A 42 -11.12 37.55 -1.63
CA PRO A 42 -9.66 37.55 -1.45
C PRO A 42 -8.89 36.43 -2.16
N THR A 43 -7.69 36.78 -2.65
CA THR A 43 -6.64 35.86 -3.10
C THR A 43 -5.74 35.45 -1.92
N LEU A 44 -5.52 34.14 -1.71
CA LEU A 44 -4.53 33.60 -0.77
C LEU A 44 -3.83 32.35 -1.34
N CYS A 45 -2.99 32.58 -2.36
CA CYS A 45 -1.92 31.68 -2.79
C CYS A 45 -0.80 32.56 -3.37
N ASP A 46 0.10 33.05 -2.51
CA ASP A 46 1.29 33.74 -2.99
C ASP A 46 2.20 32.72 -3.69
N PHE A 47 2.48 32.98 -4.97
CA PHE A 47 3.54 32.29 -5.71
C PHE A 47 4.90 32.98 -5.54
N GLU A 48 4.95 34.10 -4.82
CA GLU A 48 6.19 34.80 -4.45
C GLU A 48 7.21 33.89 -3.73
N PRO A 49 6.84 32.99 -2.78
CA PRO A 49 7.77 32.02 -2.19
C PRO A 49 8.28 30.96 -3.17
N LEU A 50 7.57 30.70 -4.27
CA LEU A 50 8.01 29.78 -5.33
C LEU A 50 8.93 30.49 -6.32
N HIS A 51 8.65 31.75 -6.67
CA HIS A 51 9.53 32.58 -7.48
C HIS A 51 10.85 32.86 -6.73
N LEU A 52 10.75 33.21 -5.45
CA LEU A 52 11.90 33.36 -4.55
C LEU A 52 12.63 32.03 -4.33
N HIS A 53 11.95 30.87 -4.34
CA HIS A 53 12.64 29.58 -4.38
C HIS A 53 13.37 29.35 -5.70
N VAL A 54 12.84 29.77 -6.85
CA VAL A 54 13.52 29.62 -8.14
C VAL A 54 14.72 30.58 -8.24
N GLU A 55 14.60 31.84 -7.80
CA GLU A 55 15.74 32.75 -7.68
C GLU A 55 16.76 32.24 -6.66
N MET A 56 16.33 31.77 -5.49
CA MET A 56 17.23 31.24 -4.47
C MET A 56 17.88 29.92 -4.93
N LEU A 57 17.21 29.09 -5.73
CA LEU A 57 17.80 27.89 -6.33
C LEU A 57 18.78 28.25 -7.45
N GLN A 58 18.49 29.29 -8.25
CA GLN A 58 19.45 29.84 -9.22
C GLN A 58 20.67 30.46 -8.52
N GLN A 59 20.47 31.19 -7.41
CA GLN A 59 21.56 31.69 -6.57
C GLN A 59 22.33 30.55 -5.89
N LEU A 60 21.67 29.46 -5.47
CA LEU A 60 22.32 28.29 -4.88
C LEU A 60 23.11 27.50 -5.94
N VAL A 61 22.60 27.39 -7.17
CA VAL A 61 23.32 26.79 -8.31
C VAL A 61 24.49 27.66 -8.73
N LEU A 62 24.35 28.98 -8.78
CA LEU A 62 25.44 29.91 -9.02
C LEU A 62 26.49 29.88 -7.89
N ALA A 63 26.06 29.77 -6.63
CA ALA A 63 26.97 29.60 -5.48
C ALA A 63 27.68 28.24 -5.51
N ALA A 64 26.99 27.15 -5.87
CA ALA A 64 27.59 25.82 -6.05
C ALA A 64 28.51 25.73 -7.28
N GLN A 65 28.33 26.59 -8.29
CA GLN A 65 29.25 26.76 -9.42
C GLN A 65 30.40 27.74 -9.11
N ALA A 66 30.27 28.61 -8.11
CA ALA A 66 31.31 29.50 -7.63
C ALA A 66 32.16 28.90 -6.49
N ALA A 67 31.66 27.88 -5.79
CA ALA A 67 32.37 27.16 -4.74
C ALA A 67 33.38 26.16 -5.34
N SER A 68 34.60 26.64 -5.61
CA SER A 68 35.73 25.78 -6.00
C SER A 68 36.05 24.77 -4.91
N VAL A 69 36.19 23.49 -5.31
CA VAL A 69 36.41 22.33 -4.42
C VAL A 69 37.79 22.34 -3.72
N ASP A 70 38.66 23.28 -4.08
CA ASP A 70 40.02 23.40 -3.57
C ASP A 70 40.10 23.80 -2.08
N GLU A 71 39.24 24.70 -1.57
CA GLU A 71 39.41 25.21 -0.19
C GLU A 71 39.15 24.16 0.91
N MET A 72 38.19 23.24 0.70
CA MET A 72 37.93 22.14 1.64
C MET A 72 38.92 20.98 1.49
N SER A 73 39.56 20.81 0.32
CA SER A 73 40.63 19.81 0.14
C SER A 73 41.98 20.31 0.67
N GLN A 74 42.23 21.63 0.63
CA GLN A 74 43.35 22.28 1.34
C GLN A 74 43.25 22.03 2.84
N THR A 75 42.12 22.37 3.46
CA THR A 75 41.91 22.33 4.92
C THR A 75 42.11 20.92 5.52
N ILE A 76 41.71 19.87 4.81
CA ILE A 76 41.87 18.47 5.25
C ILE A 76 43.33 17.99 5.05
N THR A 77 44.04 18.51 4.05
CA THR A 77 45.45 18.17 3.79
C THR A 77 46.37 18.83 4.82
N ASP A 78 46.11 20.08 5.18
CA ASP A 78 46.88 20.80 6.20
C ASP A 78 46.75 20.11 7.58
N LEU A 79 45.52 19.79 8.01
CA LEU A 79 45.24 19.08 9.26
C LEU A 79 45.82 17.65 9.36
N LEU A 80 46.13 17.00 8.23
CA LEU A 80 46.74 15.67 8.20
C LEU A 80 48.26 15.68 8.01
N SER A 81 48.86 16.85 7.84
CA SER A 81 50.32 17.01 7.70
C SER A 81 51.03 17.39 9.00
N GLU A 82 50.37 18.08 9.94
CA GLU A 82 50.99 18.57 11.18
C GLU A 82 51.33 17.49 12.24
N GLN A 83 50.88 16.23 12.11
CA GLN A 83 51.12 15.20 13.14
C GLN A 83 52.31 14.25 12.88
N ARG A 84 53.35 14.66 12.14
CA ARG A 84 54.61 13.91 12.07
C ARG A 84 55.88 14.74 11.79
N GLY A 85 56.23 15.67 12.68
CA GLY A 85 57.52 16.36 12.62
C GLY A 85 57.88 17.18 13.85
N SER A 86 58.76 16.66 14.71
CA SER A 86 59.45 17.47 15.73
C SER A 86 60.81 17.95 15.21
N TYR A 87 61.30 19.04 15.81
CA TYR A 87 62.63 19.67 15.69
C TYR A 87 62.84 20.78 14.64
N SER A 88 63.25 21.94 15.19
CA SER A 88 64.22 22.92 14.65
C SER A 88 63.74 24.15 13.87
N GLN A 89 63.84 25.30 14.57
CA GLN A 89 64.41 26.58 14.12
C GLN A 89 63.67 27.45 13.06
N SER A 90 62.94 28.43 13.60
CA SER A 90 63.05 29.88 13.30
C SER A 90 62.96 30.45 11.86
N ALA A 91 62.09 31.47 11.76
CA ALA A 91 62.29 32.77 11.09
C ALA A 91 61.84 32.99 9.62
N GLN A 92 60.83 33.87 9.52
CA GLN A 92 60.62 34.94 8.52
C GLN A 92 60.08 34.67 7.09
N ARG A 93 59.12 35.57 6.74
CA ARG A 93 58.86 36.21 5.43
C ARG A 93 58.18 35.44 4.27
N SER A 94 56.92 35.79 4.09
CA SER A 94 56.23 36.05 2.80
C SER A 94 56.87 37.26 2.04
N PRO A 95 56.37 37.73 0.85
CA PRO A 95 55.25 37.26 0.01
C PRO A 95 55.55 37.27 -1.52
N ALA A 96 54.47 37.27 -2.35
CA ALA A 96 54.37 37.86 -3.71
C ALA A 96 55.00 37.09 -4.91
N ALA A 97 54.51 37.21 -6.16
CA ALA A 97 53.23 37.71 -6.72
C ALA A 97 53.12 37.42 -8.25
N VAL A 98 51.89 37.43 -8.82
CA VAL A 98 51.42 38.00 -10.12
C VAL A 98 52.32 37.79 -11.38
N THR A 99 51.84 37.32 -12.55
CA THR A 99 51.16 38.16 -13.58
C THR A 99 50.50 37.33 -14.70
N THR A 100 49.43 37.90 -15.28
CA THR A 100 48.58 37.44 -16.40
C THR A 100 49.06 37.87 -17.81
N GLN A 101 48.64 37.15 -18.88
CA GLN A 101 48.25 37.64 -20.23
C GLN A 101 47.93 36.44 -21.18
N SER A 102 46.71 36.29 -21.75
CA SER A 102 46.18 36.82 -23.05
C SER A 102 46.68 36.06 -24.30
N ASP A 103 45.90 35.72 -25.35
CA ASP A 103 44.48 36.02 -25.67
C ASP A 103 43.93 35.05 -26.79
N SER A 104 42.69 35.30 -27.24
CA SER A 104 42.00 34.83 -28.46
C SER A 104 41.15 33.52 -28.43
N THR A 105 39.85 33.74 -28.66
CA THR A 105 38.71 32.82 -28.92
C THR A 105 38.56 32.49 -30.42
N PRO A 106 37.52 31.75 -30.91
CA PRO A 106 36.42 31.01 -30.25
C PRO A 106 36.32 29.51 -30.66
N GLY A 107 35.43 28.70 -30.06
CA GLY A 107 35.25 27.32 -30.58
C GLY A 107 34.34 26.26 -29.93
N THR A 108 33.45 26.58 -28.98
CA THR A 108 32.16 25.87 -28.70
C THR A 108 32.10 24.31 -28.54
N THR A 109 31.52 23.87 -27.41
CA THR A 109 30.82 22.57 -27.11
C THR A 109 31.54 21.25 -26.74
N SER A 110 30.92 20.60 -25.73
CA SER A 110 30.76 19.16 -25.45
C SER A 110 31.96 18.24 -25.15
N SER A 111 32.32 18.22 -23.86
CA SER A 111 32.39 17.03 -22.99
C SER A 111 32.11 15.62 -23.59
N LYS A 112 33.05 14.67 -23.41
CA LYS A 112 32.92 13.45 -22.55
C LYS A 112 34.01 12.40 -22.81
N THR A 113 34.90 12.20 -21.83
CA THR A 113 35.86 11.07 -21.60
C THR A 113 36.60 11.40 -20.28
N PRO A 114 37.39 10.52 -19.62
CA PRO A 114 38.04 9.26 -20.02
C PRO A 114 37.25 8.00 -19.53
N SER A 115 37.67 6.73 -19.72
CA SER A 115 38.99 6.08 -19.85
C SER A 115 38.89 4.79 -20.71
N SER A 116 39.93 4.20 -21.32
CA SER A 116 41.36 4.58 -21.53
C SER A 116 42.05 3.55 -22.45
N LEU A 117 42.98 3.99 -23.32
CA LEU A 117 44.18 3.28 -23.85
C LEU A 117 44.04 1.86 -24.50
N SER A 118 44.67 1.49 -25.62
CA SER A 118 45.58 2.17 -26.56
C SER A 118 45.71 1.42 -27.91
N LEU A 119 46.28 2.10 -28.92
CA LEU A 119 46.44 1.74 -30.35
C LEU A 119 47.55 0.68 -30.65
N PRO A 120 47.80 0.19 -31.91
CA PRO A 120 47.28 0.61 -33.23
C PRO A 120 46.80 -0.48 -34.24
N GLY A 121 46.15 -0.05 -35.33
CA GLY A 121 45.98 -0.80 -36.62
C GLY A 121 46.92 -0.22 -37.70
N PRO A 122 46.53 -0.08 -39.00
CA PRO A 122 45.30 -0.49 -39.73
C PRO A 122 45.66 -1.39 -40.97
N PRO A 123 44.79 -1.66 -41.99
CA PRO A 123 43.38 -1.30 -42.29
C PRO A 123 42.48 -2.57 -42.42
N CYS A 124 41.35 -2.71 -43.15
CA CYS A 124 40.62 -1.88 -44.12
C CYS A 124 39.10 -2.21 -44.16
N GLN A 125 38.34 -1.62 -45.10
CA GLN A 125 36.88 -1.75 -45.31
C GLN A 125 36.52 -1.49 -46.81
N PRO A 126 35.29 -1.74 -47.34
CA PRO A 126 33.98 -1.69 -46.65
C PRO A 126 32.92 -2.80 -46.93
N LEU A 127 31.75 -2.60 -46.32
CA LEU A 127 30.47 -3.34 -46.21
C LEU A 127 29.60 -3.38 -47.52
N PRO A 128 28.43 -4.08 -47.61
CA PRO A 128 27.53 -4.59 -46.54
C PRO A 128 26.96 -6.04 -46.67
N GLY A 129 26.18 -6.48 -45.67
CA GLY A 129 25.44 -7.77 -45.60
C GLY A 129 23.93 -7.67 -45.94
N PRO A 130 22.98 -8.45 -45.35
CA PRO A 130 23.09 -9.22 -44.08
C PRO A 130 22.44 -10.64 -44.01
N THR A 131 22.63 -11.29 -42.85
CA THR A 131 21.81 -12.35 -42.18
C THR A 131 21.49 -13.68 -42.87
N ALA A 132 22.04 -14.76 -42.29
CA ALA A 132 21.23 -15.83 -41.69
C ALA A 132 21.99 -16.43 -40.47
N LEU A 133 21.25 -16.80 -39.42
CA LEU A 133 21.63 -17.85 -38.45
C LEU A 133 21.23 -19.22 -39.10
N GLU A 134 21.61 -20.41 -38.63
CA GLU A 134 21.78 -20.82 -37.23
C GLU A 134 22.65 -22.10 -37.10
N ASP A 135 23.58 -22.07 -36.14
CA ASP A 135 23.93 -23.15 -35.19
C ASP A 135 24.70 -24.46 -35.57
N LEU A 136 25.25 -25.07 -34.49
CA LEU A 136 25.80 -26.43 -34.32
C LEU A 136 27.11 -26.84 -35.04
N SER A 137 28.21 -26.27 -34.52
CA SER A 137 29.27 -26.97 -33.74
C SER A 137 30.07 -28.19 -34.29
N PRO A 138 31.32 -28.40 -33.83
CA PRO A 138 32.28 -29.33 -34.46
C PRO A 138 32.60 -30.61 -33.66
N ASP A 139 33.17 -31.60 -34.35
CA ASP A 139 34.10 -32.60 -33.80
C ASP A 139 34.98 -33.12 -34.98
N SER A 140 36.32 -33.15 -34.85
CA SER A 140 37.14 -34.33 -34.45
C SER A 140 37.16 -35.46 -35.52
N ILE A 141 38.29 -36.00 -35.98
CA ILE A 141 39.67 -36.01 -35.42
C ILE A 141 40.73 -36.20 -36.53
N ASP A 142 41.89 -35.54 -36.33
CA ASP A 142 43.30 -35.86 -36.69
C ASP A 142 43.71 -36.59 -38.01
N ALA A 143 45.02 -36.60 -38.28
CA ALA A 143 45.65 -36.94 -39.55
C ALA A 143 46.28 -38.36 -39.62
N GLN A 144 47.02 -38.60 -40.72
CA GLN A 144 47.62 -39.87 -41.17
C GLN A 144 46.58 -40.74 -41.92
N THR A 145 46.86 -41.29 -43.11
CA THR A 145 48.14 -41.82 -43.61
C THR A 145 48.29 -41.57 -45.13
N PHE A 146 49.52 -41.68 -45.65
CA PHE A 146 49.99 -41.83 -47.06
C PHE A 146 48.91 -42.13 -48.13
N ASP A 147 48.94 -41.56 -49.34
CA ASP A 147 50.10 -41.43 -50.25
C ASP A 147 50.27 -40.04 -50.94
N PHE A 148 51.36 -39.90 -51.71
CA PHE A 148 51.63 -38.78 -52.63
C PHE A 148 51.22 -39.11 -54.09
N GLU A 149 51.13 -38.07 -54.92
CA GLU A 149 50.89 -38.09 -56.39
C GLU A 149 49.46 -38.42 -56.87
N THR A 150 48.98 -37.98 -58.04
CA THR A 150 49.18 -36.74 -58.84
C THR A 150 48.04 -36.68 -59.88
N ILE A 151 47.27 -35.58 -59.96
CA ILE A 151 46.50 -35.22 -61.17
C ILE A 151 46.63 -33.71 -61.40
N GLY A 152 47.11 -33.31 -62.57
CA GLY A 152 47.29 -31.90 -62.97
C GLY A 152 46.19 -31.37 -63.88
N HIS A 153 46.18 -30.05 -64.08
CA HIS A 153 45.30 -29.40 -65.05
C HIS A 153 45.66 -29.75 -66.51
N PRO A 154 44.69 -29.78 -67.44
CA PRO A 154 44.94 -30.16 -68.82
C PRO A 154 45.71 -29.07 -69.59
N ASN A 155 46.66 -29.50 -70.42
CA ASN A 155 47.20 -28.69 -71.52
C ASN A 155 47.45 -29.59 -72.75
N MET A 156 47.51 -28.98 -73.94
CA MET A 156 47.47 -29.66 -75.23
C MET A 156 48.87 -29.96 -75.77
N ASP A 157 49.22 -31.25 -75.90
CA ASP A 157 50.21 -31.76 -76.86
C ASP A 157 50.16 -33.31 -76.91
N PRO A 158 50.38 -33.95 -78.07
CA PRO A 158 50.95 -35.30 -78.09
C PRO A 158 52.00 -35.50 -79.21
N VAL A 159 53.24 -35.82 -78.81
CA VAL A 159 54.36 -36.05 -79.73
C VAL A 159 55.10 -37.36 -79.38
N LEU A 160 54.92 -38.36 -80.26
CA LEU A 160 55.83 -39.49 -80.59
C LEU A 160 56.04 -40.72 -79.65
N GLN A 161 56.00 -41.91 -80.30
CA GLN A 161 56.95 -43.05 -80.18
C GLN A 161 56.89 -43.96 -78.90
N GLN A 162 57.30 -45.24 -78.89
CA GLN A 162 57.88 -46.13 -79.94
C GLN A 162 57.69 -47.66 -79.65
N ALA A 163 58.15 -48.50 -80.61
CA ALA A 163 58.50 -49.93 -80.54
C ALA A 163 57.34 -50.95 -80.50
N GLY A 164 57.40 -52.11 -81.17
CA GLY A 164 58.37 -52.67 -82.14
C GLY A 164 57.64 -53.55 -83.17
N SER A 165 58.27 -54.20 -84.17
CA SER A 165 59.69 -54.57 -84.35
C SER A 165 60.00 -54.91 -85.83
N LEU A 166 61.28 -54.83 -86.23
CA LEU A 166 61.89 -55.44 -87.43
C LEU A 166 61.38 -54.89 -88.80
N ASP A 167 62.24 -54.60 -89.79
CA ASP A 167 63.70 -54.67 -89.82
C ASP A 167 64.30 -53.57 -90.74
N LEU A 168 65.57 -53.21 -90.51
CA LEU A 168 66.34 -52.34 -91.38
C LEU A 168 67.68 -53.01 -91.69
N ASP A 169 67.90 -53.36 -92.96
CA ASP A 169 69.17 -53.10 -93.67
C ASP A 169 69.15 -53.73 -95.06
N SER A 170 69.53 -52.96 -96.08
CA SER A 170 70.56 -53.35 -97.07
C SER A 170 70.76 -52.30 -98.16
N LEU A 171 71.98 -51.77 -98.20
CA LEU A 171 72.71 -51.32 -99.39
C LEU A 171 72.07 -50.21 -100.25
N ALA A 172 72.52 -49.00 -99.98
CA ALA A 172 72.88 -48.11 -101.08
C ALA A 172 74.20 -48.61 -101.70
N GLU A 173 74.25 -48.73 -103.02
CA GLU A 173 75.52 -48.80 -103.76
C GLU A 173 75.35 -48.16 -105.13
N SER A 174 76.32 -47.35 -105.54
CA SER A 174 76.48 -46.86 -106.91
C SER A 174 77.75 -47.48 -107.49
N PRO A 175 77.79 -47.66 -108.81
CA PRO A 175 78.78 -46.89 -109.58
C PRO A 175 78.05 -46.11 -110.71
N GLU A 176 78.51 -44.96 -111.22
CA GLU A 176 79.86 -44.59 -111.71
C GLU A 176 80.34 -45.41 -112.93
N SER A 177 80.99 -44.70 -113.88
CA SER A 177 81.54 -45.21 -115.15
C SER A 177 80.52 -45.83 -116.15
N ASP A 178 80.72 -45.76 -117.47
CA ASP A 178 81.95 -45.41 -118.19
C ASP A 178 81.75 -44.43 -119.37
N PHE A 179 82.84 -43.76 -119.75
CA PHE A 179 82.95 -42.88 -120.94
C PHE A 179 83.71 -43.62 -122.06
N LEU A 180 83.31 -43.42 -123.33
CA LEU A 180 84.13 -43.49 -124.56
C LEU A 180 85.08 -44.69 -124.80
N SER A 181 84.93 -45.37 -125.96
CA SER A 181 86.08 -45.87 -126.74
C SER A 181 85.79 -46.17 -128.21
N ALA A 182 86.82 -45.92 -129.06
CA ALA A 182 87.28 -46.61 -130.29
C ALA A 182 86.24 -47.35 -131.19
N VAL A 183 86.14 -47.20 -132.52
CA VAL A 183 86.99 -46.62 -133.60
C VAL A 183 88.36 -47.28 -133.80
N ASN A 184 88.63 -47.74 -135.04
CA ASN A 184 89.81 -48.49 -135.53
C ASN A 184 89.92 -49.97 -135.04
N GLU A 185 90.61 -50.89 -135.74
CA GLU A 185 91.68 -50.71 -136.74
C GLU A 185 91.83 -51.85 -137.81
N PHE A 186 92.60 -51.53 -138.87
CA PHE A 186 93.37 -52.35 -139.83
C PHE A 186 92.75 -53.20 -140.97
N VAL A 187 93.58 -53.25 -142.03
CA VAL A 187 93.46 -53.88 -143.37
C VAL A 187 94.65 -54.83 -143.56
N ILE A 188 94.48 -55.94 -144.31
CA ILE A 188 95.58 -56.67 -145.00
C ILE A 188 95.12 -57.03 -146.44
N GLU A 189 96.07 -57.11 -147.38
CA GLU A 189 95.89 -57.14 -148.84
C GLU A 189 96.87 -58.15 -149.53
N ASN A 190 96.66 -58.41 -150.83
CA ASN A 190 97.64 -58.83 -151.88
C ASN A 190 97.88 -60.31 -152.29
N SER A 191 98.46 -60.43 -153.51
CA SER A 191 98.79 -61.61 -154.35
C SER A 191 100.33 -61.76 -154.54
N PRO A 192 100.93 -62.60 -155.43
CA PRO A 192 101.07 -62.33 -156.89
C PRO A 192 101.35 -63.55 -157.86
N THR A 193 101.87 -63.30 -159.08
CA THR A 193 102.28 -64.21 -160.22
C THR A 193 103.52 -63.61 -160.98
N PRO A 194 104.04 -64.02 -162.19
CA PRO A 194 103.82 -65.14 -163.15
C PRO A 194 105.16 -65.85 -163.61
N ILE A 195 105.28 -66.46 -164.83
CA ILE A 195 106.52 -66.54 -165.72
C ILE A 195 106.27 -67.25 -167.10
N SER A 196 107.18 -67.06 -168.08
CA SER A 196 107.09 -67.28 -169.56
C SER A 196 108.15 -68.28 -170.14
N ASP A 197 107.90 -69.13 -171.16
CA ASP A 197 108.08 -68.96 -172.65
C ASP A 197 109.45 -69.53 -173.21
N PRO A 198 109.83 -69.43 -174.51
CA PRO A 198 109.63 -70.42 -175.60
C PRO A 198 110.90 -71.18 -176.08
N THR A 199 110.77 -72.12 -177.05
CA THR A 199 111.51 -72.16 -178.37
C THR A 199 111.43 -73.54 -179.09
N SER A 200 111.37 -73.50 -180.44
CA SER A 200 111.53 -74.59 -181.44
C SER A 200 110.38 -75.62 -181.62
N PRO A 201 109.95 -75.95 -182.87
CA PRO A 201 108.56 -76.39 -183.07
C PRO A 201 108.42 -77.66 -183.96
N GLU A 202 108.64 -78.85 -183.40
CA GLU A 202 108.15 -80.09 -184.07
C GLU A 202 107.82 -81.24 -183.10
N MET A 203 108.44 -81.31 -181.91
CA MET A 203 108.03 -82.27 -180.84
C MET A 203 107.02 -81.71 -179.82
N MET A 204 106.48 -80.51 -180.01
CA MET A 204 105.62 -79.84 -179.02
C MET A 204 104.11 -80.14 -179.17
N VAL A 205 103.67 -80.52 -180.37
CA VAL A 205 102.24 -80.58 -180.73
C VAL A 205 101.47 -81.62 -179.91
N GLU A 206 102.06 -82.78 -179.63
CA GLU A 206 101.42 -83.86 -178.87
C GLU A 206 101.31 -83.54 -177.36
N SER A 207 102.14 -82.63 -176.83
CA SER A 207 102.12 -82.24 -175.41
C SER A 207 100.99 -81.24 -175.07
N LEU A 208 100.67 -80.34 -176.00
CA LEU A 208 99.71 -79.25 -175.76
C LEU A 208 98.28 -79.75 -175.50
N TYR A 209 97.84 -80.82 -176.16
CA TYR A 209 96.48 -81.34 -176.01
C TYR A 209 96.17 -81.87 -174.60
N SER A 210 97.14 -82.50 -173.92
CA SER A 210 96.92 -83.02 -172.56
C SER A 210 96.85 -81.94 -171.48
N SER A 211 97.51 -80.79 -171.69
CA SER A 211 97.57 -79.72 -170.68
C SER A 211 96.26 -78.94 -170.56
N VAL A 212 95.59 -78.67 -171.69
CA VAL A 212 94.36 -77.86 -171.74
C VAL A 212 93.18 -78.53 -171.01
N ILE A 213 93.06 -79.86 -171.12
CA ILE A 213 91.95 -80.63 -170.54
C ILE A 213 91.98 -80.52 -169.00
N ASN A 214 93.13 -80.77 -168.38
CA ASN A 214 93.28 -80.75 -166.92
C ASN A 214 93.00 -79.37 -166.30
N ALA A 215 93.29 -78.28 -167.02
CA ALA A 215 93.01 -76.92 -166.56
C ALA A 215 91.50 -76.62 -166.49
N ILE A 216 90.71 -77.16 -167.42
CA ILE A 216 89.26 -76.95 -167.48
C ILE A 216 88.55 -77.64 -166.30
N ASP A 217 88.87 -78.91 -166.03
CA ASP A 217 88.24 -79.66 -164.93
C ASP A 217 88.68 -79.17 -163.54
N SER A 218 89.94 -78.75 -163.40
CA SER A 218 90.44 -78.15 -162.15
C SER A 218 89.65 -76.89 -161.76
N LYS A 219 89.29 -76.05 -162.75
CA LYS A 219 88.46 -74.85 -162.51
C LYS A 219 87.01 -75.23 -162.15
N ARG A 220 86.43 -76.18 -162.89
CA ARG A 220 85.03 -76.64 -162.72
C ARG A 220 84.68 -77.04 -161.28
N MET A 221 85.62 -77.66 -160.58
CA MET A 221 85.47 -78.11 -159.18
C MET A 221 85.56 -76.99 -158.13
N HIS A 222 86.18 -75.86 -158.46
CA HIS A 222 86.32 -74.74 -157.52
C HIS A 222 85.06 -73.86 -157.48
N ASP A 223 84.45 -73.64 -158.65
CA ASP A 223 83.24 -72.82 -158.78
C ASP A 223 82.04 -73.46 -158.04
N THR A 224 81.87 -74.79 -158.11
CA THR A 224 80.81 -75.53 -157.42
C THR A 224 80.96 -75.51 -155.89
N THR A 225 82.13 -75.85 -155.38
CA THR A 225 82.40 -75.90 -153.92
C THR A 225 82.33 -74.51 -153.26
N THR A 226 82.56 -73.43 -154.02
CA THR A 226 82.37 -72.06 -153.54
C THR A 226 80.89 -71.70 -153.45
N LEU A 227 80.08 -72.08 -154.44
CA LEU A 227 78.63 -71.83 -154.47
C LEU A 227 77.89 -72.53 -153.31
N GLU A 228 78.25 -73.77 -152.99
CA GLU A 228 77.68 -74.49 -151.84
C GLU A 228 78.00 -73.79 -150.50
N ARG A 229 79.22 -73.27 -150.35
CA ARG A 229 79.64 -72.58 -149.13
C ARG A 229 78.84 -71.30 -148.91
N GLU A 230 78.63 -70.48 -149.94
CA GLU A 230 77.81 -69.27 -149.82
C GLU A 230 76.33 -69.58 -149.58
N ASN A 231 75.77 -70.62 -150.21
CA ASN A 231 74.40 -71.06 -149.93
C ASN A 231 74.20 -71.45 -148.46
N SER A 232 75.18 -72.10 -147.81
CA SER A 232 75.09 -72.44 -146.38
C SER A 232 75.13 -71.23 -145.45
N LYS A 233 75.89 -70.18 -145.80
CA LYS A 233 75.88 -68.87 -145.09
C LYS A 233 74.52 -68.18 -145.24
N VAL A 234 73.94 -68.17 -146.45
CA VAL A 234 72.62 -67.57 -146.70
C VAL A 234 71.52 -68.31 -145.90
N ALA A 235 71.61 -69.64 -145.78
CA ALA A 235 70.68 -70.43 -144.97
C ALA A 235 70.78 -70.10 -143.47
N THR A 236 71.99 -69.98 -142.92
CA THR A 236 72.20 -69.62 -141.50
C THR A 236 71.81 -68.17 -141.20
N LEU A 237 72.08 -67.22 -142.12
CA LEU A 237 71.60 -65.85 -142.01
C LEU A 237 70.07 -65.77 -141.98
N LYS A 238 69.37 -66.46 -142.89
CA LYS A 238 67.89 -66.53 -142.88
C LYS A 238 67.36 -67.07 -141.55
N LEU A 239 67.96 -68.13 -141.02
CA LEU A 239 67.56 -68.72 -139.73
C LEU A 239 67.79 -67.77 -138.55
N SER A 240 68.85 -66.95 -138.58
CA SER A 240 69.07 -65.90 -137.57
C SER A 240 68.04 -64.76 -137.66
N ILE A 241 67.69 -64.32 -138.87
CA ILE A 241 66.66 -63.29 -139.11
C ILE A 241 65.30 -63.78 -138.61
N GLU A 242 64.97 -65.05 -138.83
CA GLU A 242 63.71 -65.63 -138.35
C GLU A 242 63.63 -65.64 -136.81
N LYS A 243 64.72 -66.01 -136.12
CA LYS A 243 64.79 -65.94 -134.66
C LYS A 243 64.58 -64.53 -134.11
N TYR A 244 65.21 -63.53 -134.72
CA TYR A 244 65.01 -62.13 -134.33
C TYR A 244 63.59 -61.62 -134.63
N ARG A 245 62.95 -62.10 -135.71
CA ARG A 245 61.53 -61.82 -135.98
C ARG A 245 60.63 -62.39 -134.89
N SER A 246 60.76 -63.68 -134.57
CA SER A 246 59.95 -64.33 -133.53
C SER A 246 60.12 -63.66 -132.16
N ALA A 247 61.36 -63.30 -131.78
CA ALA A 247 61.62 -62.59 -130.52
C ALA A 247 61.01 -61.17 -130.49
N ALA A 248 61.01 -60.46 -131.63
CA ALA A 248 60.35 -59.16 -131.75
C ALA A 248 58.82 -59.28 -131.69
N GLU A 249 58.24 -60.30 -132.32
CA GLU A 249 56.80 -60.60 -132.27
C GLU A 249 56.36 -60.99 -130.85
N GLU A 250 57.15 -61.80 -130.14
CA GLU A 250 56.93 -62.19 -128.74
C GLU A 250 57.02 -60.97 -127.81
N SER A 251 58.06 -60.14 -127.96
CA SER A 251 58.17 -58.87 -127.24
C SER A 251 56.96 -57.97 -127.48
N GLN A 252 56.48 -57.90 -128.73
CA GLN A 252 55.28 -57.13 -129.08
C GLN A 252 53.99 -57.74 -128.47
N THR A 253 53.86 -59.05 -128.32
CA THR A 253 52.76 -59.67 -127.56
C THR A 253 52.83 -59.35 -126.07
N ASN A 254 54.02 -59.41 -125.46
CA ASN A 254 54.21 -59.13 -124.04
C ASN A 254 53.92 -57.65 -123.71
N LEU A 255 54.37 -56.72 -124.57
CA LEU A 255 54.03 -55.29 -124.45
C LEU A 255 52.53 -55.01 -124.63
N ARG A 256 51.79 -55.81 -125.42
CA ARG A 256 50.33 -55.73 -125.48
C ARG A 256 49.68 -56.22 -124.19
N SER A 257 50.12 -57.36 -123.62
CA SER A 257 49.60 -57.83 -122.34
C SER A 257 49.82 -56.81 -121.23
N VAL A 258 51.04 -56.29 -121.07
CA VAL A 258 51.34 -55.26 -120.06
C VAL A 258 50.48 -54.01 -120.23
N LYS A 259 50.23 -53.58 -121.47
CA LYS A 259 49.31 -52.47 -121.77
C LYS A 259 47.87 -52.78 -121.34
N ASP A 260 47.36 -53.97 -121.64
CA ASP A 260 46.01 -54.39 -121.28
C ASP A 260 45.86 -54.59 -119.77
N ASP A 261 46.90 -55.07 -119.09
CA ASP A 261 46.98 -55.19 -117.64
C ASP A 261 47.04 -53.82 -116.95
N LEU A 262 47.78 -52.85 -117.50
CA LEU A 262 47.74 -51.45 -117.03
C LEU A 262 46.34 -50.83 -117.19
N TYR A 263 45.59 -51.16 -118.26
CA TYR A 263 44.18 -50.76 -118.36
C TYR A 263 43.30 -51.47 -117.33
N ARG A 264 43.52 -52.76 -117.04
CA ARG A 264 42.83 -53.50 -115.97
C ARG A 264 43.09 -52.87 -114.59
N PHE A 265 44.35 -52.62 -114.23
CA PHE A 265 44.71 -51.97 -112.97
C PHE A 265 44.14 -50.56 -112.87
N ARG A 266 44.18 -49.76 -113.94
CA ARG A 266 43.51 -48.44 -113.96
C ARG A 266 42.00 -48.56 -113.75
N GLY A 267 41.36 -49.58 -114.32
CA GLY A 267 39.96 -49.89 -114.10
C GLY A 267 39.64 -50.24 -112.63
N LEU A 268 40.48 -51.06 -112.00
CA LEU A 268 40.38 -51.43 -110.59
C LEU A 268 40.60 -50.23 -109.65
N VAL A 269 41.65 -49.43 -109.85
CA VAL A 269 41.89 -48.22 -109.05
C VAL A 269 40.73 -47.23 -109.18
N LEU A 270 40.19 -47.03 -110.39
CA LEU A 270 39.00 -46.21 -110.61
C LEU A 270 37.71 -46.85 -110.04
N LYS A 271 37.67 -48.15 -109.73
CA LYS A 271 36.57 -48.78 -109.01
C LYS A 271 36.74 -48.55 -107.51
N GLU A 272 37.87 -48.92 -106.93
CA GLU A 272 38.14 -48.74 -105.49
C GLU A 272 38.03 -47.27 -105.05
N GLN A 273 38.45 -46.31 -105.88
CA GLN A 273 38.26 -44.88 -105.61
C GLN A 273 36.77 -44.47 -105.56
N ARG A 274 35.90 -45.11 -106.38
CA ARG A 274 34.45 -44.89 -106.36
C ARG A 274 33.79 -45.59 -105.18
N ASP A 275 34.21 -46.81 -104.87
CA ASP A 275 33.62 -47.62 -103.81
C ASP A 275 34.01 -47.05 -102.42
N PHE A 276 35.28 -46.69 -102.20
CA PHE A 276 35.70 -45.90 -101.04
C PHE A 276 34.99 -44.54 -100.96
N GLY A 277 34.89 -43.85 -102.10
CA GLY A 277 34.16 -42.57 -102.20
C GLY A 277 32.65 -42.67 -101.98
N PHE A 278 32.06 -43.87 -102.07
CA PHE A 278 30.70 -44.17 -101.69
C PHE A 278 30.62 -44.47 -100.19
N THR A 279 31.43 -45.41 -99.69
CA THR A 279 31.49 -45.78 -98.26
C THR A 279 31.76 -44.57 -97.36
N LEU A 280 32.69 -43.68 -97.74
CA LEU A 280 32.98 -42.46 -96.99
C LEU A 280 31.77 -41.50 -96.94
N LYS A 281 30.97 -41.41 -98.01
CA LYS A 281 29.73 -40.61 -98.03
C LYS A 281 28.65 -41.23 -97.15
N THR A 282 28.47 -42.55 -97.22
CA THR A 282 27.54 -43.29 -96.36
C THR A 282 27.88 -43.08 -94.88
N MET A 283 29.14 -43.29 -94.49
CA MET A 283 29.61 -43.06 -93.12
C MET A 283 29.47 -41.58 -92.71
N THR A 284 29.68 -40.62 -93.62
CA THR A 284 29.46 -39.18 -93.34
C THR A 284 27.97 -38.87 -93.08
N ILE A 285 27.06 -39.56 -93.77
CA ILE A 285 25.61 -39.44 -93.57
C ILE A 285 25.22 -40.10 -92.24
N GLU A 286 25.74 -41.28 -91.93
CA GLU A 286 25.47 -42.00 -90.67
C GLU A 286 25.96 -41.20 -89.45
N VAL A 287 27.20 -40.69 -89.48
CA VAL A 287 27.74 -39.82 -88.41
C VAL A 287 26.92 -38.55 -88.25
N ARG A 288 26.50 -37.90 -89.35
CA ARG A 288 25.59 -36.75 -89.29
C ARG A 288 24.26 -37.11 -88.65
N ASN A 289 23.63 -38.21 -89.08
CA ASN A 289 22.35 -38.66 -88.55
C ASN A 289 22.44 -39.00 -87.05
N MET A 290 23.55 -39.58 -86.58
CA MET A 290 23.79 -39.82 -85.16
C MET A 290 23.91 -38.50 -84.38
N VAL A 291 24.70 -37.53 -84.87
CA VAL A 291 24.84 -36.21 -84.22
C VAL A 291 23.51 -35.43 -84.22
N ASP A 292 22.76 -35.45 -85.32
CA ASP A 292 21.41 -34.85 -85.42
C ASP A 292 20.36 -35.58 -84.56
N THR A 293 20.63 -36.81 -84.14
CA THR A 293 19.77 -37.57 -83.19
C THR A 293 20.14 -37.26 -81.75
N ILE A 294 21.44 -37.26 -81.41
CA ILE A 294 21.94 -36.88 -80.08
C ILE A 294 21.51 -35.46 -79.75
N ARG A 295 21.73 -34.49 -80.65
CA ARG A 295 21.32 -33.10 -80.42
C ARG A 295 19.82 -32.97 -80.17
N LYS A 296 18.98 -33.75 -80.86
CA LYS A 296 17.52 -33.76 -80.60
C LYS A 296 17.19 -34.31 -79.22
N ILE A 297 17.80 -35.42 -78.81
CA ILE A 297 17.58 -35.99 -77.47
C ILE A 297 17.99 -34.97 -76.40
N GLU A 298 19.14 -34.32 -76.54
CA GLU A 298 19.59 -33.25 -75.64
C GLU A 298 18.65 -32.02 -75.67
N GLU A 299 18.19 -31.58 -76.85
CA GLU A 299 17.20 -30.51 -77.02
C GLU A 299 15.83 -30.86 -76.38
N GLU A 300 15.42 -32.13 -76.42
CA GLU A 300 14.16 -32.63 -75.86
C GLU A 300 14.23 -32.84 -74.34
N GLU A 301 15.29 -33.47 -73.83
CA GLU A 301 15.54 -33.62 -72.38
C GLU A 301 15.69 -32.26 -71.69
N LEU A 302 16.47 -31.34 -72.28
CA LEU A 302 16.67 -30.00 -71.72
C LEU A 302 15.35 -29.20 -71.70
N ARG A 303 14.53 -29.33 -72.74
CA ARG A 303 13.18 -28.75 -72.81
C ARG A 303 12.26 -29.30 -71.72
N GLU A 304 12.34 -30.60 -71.43
CA GLU A 304 11.51 -31.25 -70.41
C GLU A 304 11.96 -30.90 -68.99
N GLN A 305 13.27 -30.78 -68.75
CA GLN A 305 13.81 -30.23 -67.51
C GLN A 305 13.33 -28.80 -67.25
N HIS A 306 13.48 -27.89 -68.22
CA HIS A 306 12.96 -26.52 -68.09
C HIS A 306 11.45 -26.48 -67.87
N GLN A 307 10.69 -27.38 -68.51
CA GLN A 307 9.23 -27.44 -68.34
C GLN A 307 8.84 -27.99 -66.94
N ALA A 308 9.59 -28.95 -66.40
CA ALA A 308 9.40 -29.44 -65.04
C ALA A 308 9.77 -28.38 -63.98
N GLU A 309 10.88 -27.67 -64.17
CA GLU A 309 11.28 -26.54 -63.31
C GLU A 309 10.23 -25.43 -63.32
N LEU A 310 9.75 -25.01 -64.51
CA LEU A 310 8.68 -24.03 -64.64
C LEU A 310 7.40 -24.45 -63.92
N LEU A 311 7.03 -25.74 -63.99
CA LEU A 311 5.86 -26.27 -63.28
C LEU A 311 6.07 -26.29 -61.76
N SER A 312 7.26 -26.66 -61.26
CA SER A 312 7.57 -26.60 -59.82
C SER A 312 7.51 -25.16 -59.31
N VAL A 313 8.16 -24.24 -60.01
CA VAL A 313 8.17 -22.81 -59.67
C VAL A 313 6.76 -22.23 -59.70
N GLN A 314 5.92 -22.60 -60.67
CA GLN A 314 4.50 -22.20 -60.70
C GLN A 314 3.72 -22.74 -59.50
N GLN A 315 3.86 -24.03 -59.16
CA GLN A 315 3.22 -24.62 -57.99
C GLN A 315 3.66 -23.97 -56.68
N ASP A 316 4.95 -23.62 -56.54
CA ASP A 316 5.45 -22.98 -55.32
C ASP A 316 5.00 -21.53 -55.19
N HIS A 317 4.89 -20.78 -56.30
CA HIS A 317 4.22 -19.48 -56.31
C HIS A 317 2.73 -19.60 -55.96
N GLU A 318 2.04 -20.64 -56.46
CA GLU A 318 0.63 -20.87 -56.12
C GLU A 318 0.45 -21.20 -54.63
N LYS A 319 1.27 -22.09 -54.06
CA LYS A 319 1.30 -22.38 -52.61
C LYS A 319 1.54 -21.11 -51.78
N GLN A 320 2.48 -20.26 -52.19
CA GLN A 320 2.75 -18.99 -51.52
C GLN A 320 1.56 -18.01 -51.62
N LEU A 321 0.90 -17.93 -52.77
CA LEU A 321 -0.33 -17.12 -52.94
C LEU A 321 -1.48 -17.64 -52.08
N GLN A 322 -1.69 -18.97 -52.03
CA GLN A 322 -2.68 -19.60 -51.17
C GLN A 322 -2.39 -19.31 -49.68
N ALA A 323 -1.15 -19.47 -49.22
CA ALA A 323 -0.74 -19.13 -47.86
C ALA A 323 -0.96 -17.65 -47.54
N ARG A 324 -0.59 -16.72 -48.44
CA ARG A 324 -0.83 -15.27 -48.25
C ARG A 324 -2.30 -14.88 -48.29
N THR A 325 -3.15 -15.55 -49.08
CA THR A 325 -4.59 -15.30 -49.07
C THR A 325 -5.26 -15.81 -47.80
N GLU A 326 -4.81 -16.93 -47.25
CA GLU A 326 -5.27 -17.46 -45.96
C GLU A 326 -4.81 -16.59 -44.78
N GLU A 327 -3.55 -16.15 -44.76
CA GLU A 327 -3.05 -15.16 -43.80
C GLU A 327 -3.88 -13.87 -43.83
N ASN A 328 -4.19 -13.35 -45.03
CA ASN A 328 -5.07 -12.18 -45.18
C ASN A 328 -6.52 -12.47 -44.73
N ARG A 329 -7.02 -13.70 -44.90
CA ARG A 329 -8.34 -14.11 -44.39
C ARG A 329 -8.37 -14.09 -42.86
N VAL A 330 -7.34 -14.63 -42.21
CA VAL A 330 -7.17 -14.62 -40.74
C VAL A 330 -7.01 -13.20 -40.23
N ASN A 331 -6.11 -12.40 -40.81
CA ASN A 331 -5.91 -11.00 -40.43
C ASN A 331 -7.20 -10.17 -40.56
N ARG A 332 -7.99 -10.38 -41.63
CA ARG A 332 -9.30 -9.71 -41.79
C ARG A 332 -10.32 -10.14 -40.74
N ASN A 333 -10.24 -11.35 -40.19
CA ASN A 333 -11.10 -11.77 -39.09
C ASN A 333 -10.64 -11.13 -37.78
N ILE A 334 -9.34 -11.14 -37.47
CA ILE A 334 -8.76 -10.46 -36.30
C ILE A 334 -9.15 -8.98 -36.28
N VAL A 335 -9.06 -8.28 -37.41
CA VAL A 335 -9.50 -6.87 -37.52
C VAL A 335 -10.98 -6.68 -37.20
N LYS A 336 -11.87 -7.60 -37.62
CA LYS A 336 -13.29 -7.55 -37.27
C LYS A 336 -13.55 -7.82 -35.79
N ASP A 337 -12.81 -8.73 -35.19
CA ASP A 337 -12.97 -9.06 -33.77
C ASP A 337 -12.44 -7.93 -32.87
N VAL A 338 -11.34 -7.26 -33.28
CA VAL A 338 -10.87 -6.01 -32.68
C VAL A 338 -11.90 -4.88 -32.85
N GLN A 339 -12.50 -4.72 -34.03
CA GLN A 339 -13.56 -3.74 -34.25
C GLN A 339 -14.79 -4.00 -33.36
N ARG A 340 -15.17 -5.28 -33.16
CA ARG A 340 -16.26 -5.64 -32.23
C ARG A 340 -15.90 -5.27 -30.79
N ALA A 341 -14.70 -5.62 -30.34
CA ALA A 341 -14.22 -5.29 -29.01
C ALA A 341 -14.13 -3.76 -28.78
N MET A 342 -13.77 -2.97 -29.80
CA MET A 342 -13.81 -1.51 -29.72
C MET A 342 -15.24 -0.97 -29.54
N LEU A 343 -16.21 -1.47 -30.31
CA LEU A 343 -17.62 -1.08 -30.16
C LEU A 343 -18.20 -1.49 -28.79
N GLU A 344 -17.81 -2.66 -28.27
CA GLU A 344 -18.18 -3.11 -26.91
C GLU A 344 -17.57 -2.21 -25.82
N LEU A 345 -16.34 -1.73 -26.01
CA LEU A 345 -15.67 -0.77 -25.12
C LEU A 345 -16.27 0.64 -25.21
N GLU A 346 -16.60 1.14 -26.41
CA GLU A 346 -17.33 2.41 -26.61
C GLU A 346 -18.69 2.35 -25.91
N GLY A 347 -19.44 1.26 -26.10
CA GLY A 347 -20.70 1.02 -25.40
C GLY A 347 -20.54 0.83 -23.88
N LEU A 348 -19.38 0.44 -23.36
CA LEU A 348 -19.06 0.43 -21.92
C LEU A 348 -18.75 1.85 -21.41
N LEU A 349 -17.97 2.63 -22.16
CA LEU A 349 -17.63 4.02 -21.83
C LEU A 349 -18.88 4.90 -21.80
N GLU A 350 -19.77 4.81 -22.79
CA GLU A 350 -21.07 5.50 -22.77
C GLU A 350 -21.90 5.19 -21.52
N ARG A 351 -21.88 3.94 -21.04
CA ARG A 351 -22.59 3.55 -19.82
C ARG A 351 -21.92 4.17 -18.59
N LYS A 352 -20.59 4.19 -18.52
CA LYS A 352 -19.86 4.82 -17.41
C LYS A 352 -19.95 6.34 -17.40
N GLU A 353 -20.07 6.99 -18.56
CA GLU A 353 -20.37 8.43 -18.66
C GLU A 353 -21.79 8.75 -18.15
N LYS A 354 -22.78 7.90 -18.47
CA LYS A 354 -24.16 8.01 -17.96
C LYS A 354 -24.25 7.75 -16.45
N GLU A 355 -23.48 6.78 -15.93
CA GLU A 355 -23.32 6.57 -14.49
C GLU A 355 -22.65 7.77 -13.79
N LEU A 356 -21.55 8.30 -14.36
CA LEU A 356 -20.84 9.46 -13.80
C LEU A 356 -21.74 10.70 -13.75
N THR A 357 -22.42 11.03 -14.84
CA THR A 357 -23.33 12.19 -14.89
C THR A 357 -24.53 12.03 -13.94
N GLN A 358 -25.03 10.81 -13.72
CA GLN A 358 -26.00 10.54 -12.65
C GLN A 358 -25.40 10.78 -11.25
N LEU A 359 -24.20 10.26 -10.97
CA LEU A 359 -23.52 10.44 -9.68
C LEU A 359 -23.18 11.91 -9.40
N GLU A 360 -22.86 12.71 -10.42
CA GLU A 360 -22.68 14.15 -10.28
C GLU A 360 -24.00 14.88 -9.99
N ALA A 361 -25.10 14.50 -10.63
CA ALA A 361 -26.43 15.02 -10.32
C ALA A 361 -26.92 14.60 -8.91
N GLU A 362 -26.51 13.42 -8.43
CA GLU A 362 -26.72 13.00 -7.04
C GLU A 362 -25.87 13.81 -6.07
N ARG A 363 -24.57 14.00 -6.34
CA ARG A 363 -23.67 14.87 -5.56
C ARG A 363 -24.22 16.29 -5.44
N LEU A 364 -24.72 16.87 -6.54
CA LEU A 364 -25.33 18.20 -6.54
C LEU A 364 -26.55 18.26 -5.62
N ARG A 365 -27.50 17.31 -5.76
CA ARG A 365 -28.68 17.21 -4.88
C ARG A 365 -28.30 17.03 -3.40
N TRP A 366 -27.23 16.29 -3.10
CA TRP A 366 -26.69 16.19 -1.74
C TRP A 366 -26.14 17.52 -1.23
N THR A 367 -25.36 18.27 -2.03
CA THR A 367 -24.85 19.60 -1.63
C THR A 367 -25.95 20.65 -1.46
N GLU A 368 -27.01 20.59 -2.27
CA GLU A 368 -28.20 21.44 -2.09
C GLU A 368 -28.90 21.13 -0.76
N ALA A 369 -29.16 19.84 -0.50
CA ALA A 369 -29.76 19.39 0.76
C ALA A 369 -28.91 19.79 1.97
N GLU A 370 -27.59 19.54 1.93
CA GLU A 370 -26.63 19.92 2.95
C GLU A 370 -26.67 21.44 3.22
N SER A 371 -26.62 22.28 2.17
CA SER A 371 -26.74 23.74 2.33
C SER A 371 -28.04 24.17 3.02
N GLY A 372 -29.15 23.47 2.74
CA GLY A 372 -30.43 23.65 3.41
C GLY A 372 -30.41 23.22 4.88
N HIS A 373 -29.70 22.14 5.21
CA HIS A 373 -29.46 21.72 6.60
C HIS A 373 -28.54 22.72 7.34
N THR A 374 -27.45 23.20 6.74
CA THR A 374 -26.58 24.25 7.31
C THR A 374 -27.32 25.58 7.51
N GLN A 375 -28.27 25.92 6.64
CA GLN A 375 -29.13 27.10 6.83
C GLN A 375 -30.12 26.90 7.99
N ARG A 376 -30.74 25.71 8.12
CA ARG A 376 -31.61 25.37 9.27
C ARG A 376 -30.85 25.39 10.59
N LEU A 377 -29.62 24.86 10.61
CA LEU A 377 -28.74 24.87 11.80
C LEU A 377 -28.44 26.31 12.23
N ARG A 378 -27.99 27.19 11.32
CA ARG A 378 -27.75 28.61 11.64
C ARG A 378 -28.99 29.34 12.18
N VAL A 379 -30.20 29.00 11.70
CA VAL A 379 -31.46 29.55 12.23
C VAL A 379 -31.79 29.01 13.63
N LEU A 380 -31.40 27.78 13.96
CA LEU A 380 -31.54 27.22 15.32
C LEU A 380 -30.48 27.79 16.27
N GLU A 381 -29.22 27.93 15.83
CA GLU A 381 -28.14 28.57 16.59
C GLU A 381 -28.49 30.02 16.96
N GLN A 382 -29.03 30.79 16.01
CA GLN A 382 -29.52 32.15 16.28
C GLN A 382 -30.62 32.13 17.34
N LYS A 383 -31.65 31.29 17.21
CA LYS A 383 -32.74 31.17 18.20
C LYS A 383 -32.23 30.77 19.59
N ILE A 384 -31.25 29.88 19.68
CA ILE A 384 -30.62 29.50 20.95
C ILE A 384 -29.85 30.67 21.56
N SER A 385 -29.17 31.48 20.73
CA SER A 385 -28.51 32.70 21.18
C SER A 385 -29.51 33.76 21.65
N ASP A 386 -30.61 33.95 20.94
CA ASP A 386 -31.69 34.88 21.29
C ASP A 386 -32.33 34.47 22.63
N GLN A 387 -32.67 33.19 22.79
CA GLN A 387 -33.20 32.63 24.05
C GLN A 387 -32.21 32.71 25.21
N ALA A 388 -30.91 32.51 24.97
CA ALA A 388 -29.89 32.67 26.01
C ALA A 388 -29.79 34.15 26.47
N GLN A 389 -29.96 35.10 25.55
CA GLN A 389 -30.00 36.52 25.87
C GLN A 389 -31.28 36.90 26.64
N GLU A 390 -32.44 36.34 26.26
CA GLU A 390 -33.69 36.49 27.04
C GLU A 390 -33.52 35.97 28.47
N VAL A 391 -33.00 34.75 28.65
CA VAL A 391 -32.72 34.15 29.97
C VAL A 391 -31.75 35.01 30.80
N LEU A 392 -30.74 35.64 30.19
CA LEU A 392 -29.86 36.60 30.85
C LEU A 392 -30.63 37.84 31.35
N THR A 393 -31.54 38.41 30.56
CA THR A 393 -32.36 39.56 31.02
C THR A 393 -33.35 39.18 32.12
N VAL A 394 -33.89 37.96 32.10
CA VAL A 394 -34.74 37.42 33.17
C VAL A 394 -33.93 37.17 34.45
N ALA A 395 -32.68 36.69 34.34
CA ALA A 395 -31.79 36.55 35.50
C ALA A 395 -31.46 37.92 36.13
N VAL A 396 -31.06 38.91 35.33
CA VAL A 396 -30.74 40.27 35.82
C VAL A 396 -31.95 40.94 36.49
N SER A 397 -33.16 40.78 35.95
CA SER A 397 -34.38 41.32 36.56
C SER A 397 -34.81 40.57 37.83
N ARG A 398 -34.66 39.24 37.87
CA ARG A 398 -34.81 38.43 39.09
C ARG A 398 -33.84 38.90 40.19
N ASP A 399 -32.58 39.11 39.85
CA ASP A 399 -31.55 39.46 40.83
C ASP A 399 -31.74 40.90 41.36
N SER A 400 -32.20 41.82 40.50
CA SER A 400 -32.66 43.15 40.93
C SER A 400 -33.86 43.09 41.87
N LEU A 401 -34.85 42.22 41.60
CA LEU A 401 -35.99 42.01 42.50
C LEU A 401 -35.57 41.34 43.82
N TYR A 402 -34.61 40.43 43.79
CA TYR A 402 -34.05 39.82 44.99
C TYR A 402 -33.37 40.87 45.89
N SER A 403 -32.52 41.74 45.32
CA SER A 403 -31.91 42.85 46.08
C SER A 403 -32.94 43.81 46.68
N GLN A 404 -34.03 44.11 45.95
CA GLN A 404 -35.13 44.94 46.48
C GLN A 404 -35.84 44.25 47.67
N LEU A 405 -36.08 42.94 47.56
CA LEU A 405 -36.72 42.14 48.61
C LEU A 405 -35.81 41.99 49.84
N GLU A 406 -34.50 41.88 49.64
CA GLU A 406 -33.49 41.88 50.70
C GLU A 406 -33.41 43.24 51.41
N THR A 407 -33.44 44.37 50.70
CA THR A 407 -33.56 45.70 51.34
C THR A 407 -34.85 45.86 52.13
N LEU A 408 -35.98 45.38 51.62
CA LEU A 408 -37.25 45.37 52.36
C LEU A 408 -37.18 44.47 53.61
N HIS A 409 -36.47 43.34 53.56
CA HIS A 409 -36.26 42.48 54.71
C HIS A 409 -35.48 43.22 55.82
N ILE A 410 -34.35 43.85 55.45
CA ILE A 410 -33.54 44.65 56.37
C ILE A 410 -34.34 45.83 56.96
N GLU A 411 -35.20 46.48 56.18
CA GLU A 411 -36.09 47.53 56.70
C GLU A 411 -37.15 47.00 57.68
N ILE A 412 -37.72 45.82 57.41
CA ILE A 412 -38.68 45.15 58.30
C ILE A 412 -37.99 44.72 59.61
N GLU A 413 -36.80 44.10 59.55
CA GLU A 413 -36.02 43.73 60.74
C GLU A 413 -35.67 44.96 61.58
N ARG A 414 -35.18 46.03 60.94
CA ARG A 414 -34.88 47.30 61.62
C ARG A 414 -36.13 47.94 62.25
N GLY A 415 -37.28 47.82 61.57
CA GLY A 415 -38.58 48.25 62.09
C GLY A 415 -39.01 47.45 63.32
N GLN A 416 -38.92 46.12 63.26
CA GLN A 416 -39.20 45.24 64.41
C GLN A 416 -38.26 45.52 65.59
N GLN A 417 -36.96 45.70 65.33
CA GLN A 417 -35.97 45.97 66.39
C GLN A 417 -36.23 47.32 67.06
N LYS A 418 -36.63 48.34 66.29
CA LYS A 418 -37.06 49.64 66.84
C LYS A 418 -38.32 49.49 67.72
N ILE A 419 -39.31 48.72 67.28
CA ILE A 419 -40.54 48.46 68.06
C ILE A 419 -40.21 47.72 69.37
N ARG A 420 -39.27 46.75 69.36
CA ARG A 420 -38.80 46.08 70.58
C ARG A 420 -38.16 47.07 71.55
N GLN A 421 -37.26 47.92 71.08
CA GLN A 421 -36.60 48.95 71.90
C GLN A 421 -37.60 49.96 72.48
N GLU A 422 -38.63 50.35 71.72
CA GLU A 422 -39.69 51.25 72.19
C GLU A 422 -40.60 50.58 73.24
N LEU A 423 -40.87 49.27 73.11
CA LEU A 423 -41.59 48.49 74.13
C LEU A 423 -40.75 48.26 75.40
N GLU A 424 -39.50 47.85 75.27
CA GLU A 424 -38.56 47.66 76.38
C GLU A 424 -38.37 48.96 77.18
N GLY A 425 -38.21 50.11 76.50
CA GLY A 425 -38.11 51.41 77.14
C GLY A 425 -39.40 51.85 77.85
N ALA A 426 -40.57 51.55 77.28
CA ALA A 426 -41.86 51.81 77.91
C ALA A 426 -42.09 50.93 79.15
N GLU A 427 -41.74 49.64 79.08
CA GLU A 427 -41.84 48.71 80.21
C GLU A 427 -40.88 49.09 81.35
N GLN A 428 -39.62 49.44 81.03
CA GLN A 428 -38.67 49.96 82.02
C GLN A 428 -39.17 51.25 82.69
N SER A 429 -39.76 52.17 81.91
CA SER A 429 -40.34 53.40 82.46
C SER A 429 -41.51 53.11 83.40
N HIS A 430 -42.40 52.19 83.03
CA HIS A 430 -43.53 51.79 83.86
C HIS A 430 -43.09 51.05 85.14
N LEU A 431 -42.04 50.23 85.07
CA LEU A 431 -41.43 49.58 86.24
C LEU A 431 -40.82 50.62 87.19
N GLN A 432 -40.06 51.60 86.67
CA GLN A 432 -39.52 52.70 87.48
C GLN A 432 -40.63 53.52 88.16
N GLU A 433 -41.71 53.86 87.45
CA GLU A 433 -42.86 54.52 88.09
C GLU A 433 -43.49 53.65 89.19
N LEU A 434 -43.55 52.33 89.02
CA LEU A 434 -44.13 51.42 90.01
C LEU A 434 -43.24 51.33 91.26
N GLU A 435 -41.92 51.22 91.09
CA GLU A 435 -40.94 51.27 92.19
C GLU A 435 -40.98 52.59 92.94
N GLU A 436 -41.02 53.72 92.22
CA GLU A 436 -41.14 55.07 92.78
C GLU A 436 -42.46 55.22 93.56
N ARG A 437 -43.59 54.76 93.01
CA ARG A 437 -44.90 54.75 93.71
C ARG A 437 -44.88 53.88 94.98
N MET A 438 -44.28 52.68 94.94
CA MET A 438 -44.14 51.81 96.11
C MET A 438 -43.22 52.42 97.18
N ARG A 439 -42.11 53.01 96.77
CA ARG A 439 -41.16 53.74 97.63
C ARG A 439 -41.84 54.92 98.34
N GLN A 440 -42.65 55.70 97.62
CA GLN A 440 -43.44 56.80 98.20
C GLN A 440 -44.49 56.31 99.20
N GLN A 441 -45.17 55.19 98.92
CA GLN A 441 -46.13 54.59 99.86
C GLN A 441 -45.44 54.10 101.14
N HIS A 442 -44.30 53.41 101.04
CA HIS A 442 -43.54 52.97 102.22
C HIS A 442 -43.02 54.16 103.04
N GLN A 443 -42.56 55.25 102.39
CA GLN A 443 -42.14 56.46 103.10
C GLN A 443 -43.32 57.09 103.88
N ALA A 444 -44.48 57.26 103.24
CA ALA A 444 -45.66 57.83 103.90
C ALA A 444 -46.19 56.97 105.07
N GLN A 445 -46.02 55.65 105.01
CA GLN A 445 -46.30 54.73 106.11
C GLN A 445 -45.30 54.91 107.27
N LEU A 446 -44.00 54.98 106.97
CA LEU A 446 -42.95 55.24 107.98
C LEU A 446 -43.13 56.60 108.66
N ASP A 447 -43.41 57.65 107.89
CA ASP A 447 -43.68 59.01 108.41
C ASP A 447 -44.93 59.06 109.28
N THR A 448 -45.87 58.13 109.10
CA THR A 448 -47.08 58.01 109.90
C THR A 448 -46.85 57.22 111.18
N LEU A 449 -46.18 56.07 111.12
CA LEU A 449 -45.74 55.31 112.29
C LEU A 449 -44.81 56.13 113.19
N ALA A 450 -43.92 56.94 112.60
CA ALA A 450 -43.04 57.85 113.36
C ALA A 450 -43.84 58.90 114.14
N ARG A 451 -44.90 59.44 113.54
CA ARG A 451 -45.79 60.44 114.15
C ARG A 451 -46.61 59.83 115.30
N GLU A 452 -47.24 58.68 115.06
CA GLU A 452 -48.01 57.94 116.08
C GLU A 452 -47.13 57.56 117.29
N ASN A 453 -45.88 57.15 117.04
CA ASN A 453 -44.92 56.83 118.09
C ASN A 453 -44.44 58.08 118.85
N GLN A 454 -44.24 59.20 118.17
CA GLN A 454 -43.94 60.49 118.82
C GLN A 454 -45.09 60.95 119.72
N GLU A 455 -46.33 60.90 119.23
CA GLU A 455 -47.55 61.23 120.00
C GLU A 455 -47.70 60.31 121.23
N ALA A 456 -47.44 59.01 121.09
CA ALA A 456 -47.44 58.06 122.21
C ALA A 456 -46.34 58.36 123.24
N MET A 457 -45.13 58.73 122.79
CA MET A 457 -44.01 59.11 123.67
C MET A 457 -44.29 60.41 124.42
N GLU A 458 -44.93 61.40 123.80
CA GLU A 458 -45.38 62.63 124.45
C GLU A 458 -46.46 62.34 125.50
N CYS A 459 -47.43 61.48 125.19
CA CYS A 459 -48.43 61.01 126.15
C CYS A 459 -47.76 60.35 127.38
N LEU A 460 -46.85 59.40 127.17
CA LEU A 460 -46.09 58.76 128.25
C LEU A 460 -45.27 59.76 129.07
N ALA A 461 -44.66 60.77 128.44
CA ALA A 461 -43.92 61.81 129.12
C ALA A 461 -44.81 62.69 130.02
N THR A 462 -46.06 62.98 129.62
CA THR A 462 -47.01 63.71 130.50
C THR A 462 -47.45 62.86 131.70
N VAL A 463 -47.75 61.57 131.50
CA VAL A 463 -48.15 60.65 132.58
C VAL A 463 -47.02 60.45 133.59
N ASN A 464 -45.78 60.29 133.13
CA ASN A 464 -44.63 60.16 134.03
C ASN A 464 -44.34 61.46 134.80
N ARG A 465 -44.55 62.63 134.19
CA ARG A 465 -44.41 63.94 134.85
C ARG A 465 -45.42 64.12 135.98
N ALA A 466 -46.68 63.68 135.79
CA ALA A 466 -47.70 63.71 136.84
C ALA A 466 -47.31 62.81 138.04
N LYS A 467 -46.91 61.56 137.77
CA LYS A 467 -46.45 60.61 138.81
C LYS A 467 -45.22 61.12 139.58
N LEU A 468 -44.29 61.79 138.91
CA LEU A 468 -43.10 62.36 139.56
C LEU A 468 -43.45 63.53 140.50
N SER A 469 -44.49 64.32 140.19
CA SER A 469 -45.00 65.34 141.12
C SER A 469 -45.57 64.70 142.38
N GLU A 470 -46.46 63.73 142.22
CA GLU A 470 -47.10 63.00 143.32
C GLU A 470 -46.07 62.34 144.27
N VAL A 471 -45.01 61.74 143.72
CA VAL A 471 -43.90 61.18 144.51
C VAL A 471 -43.06 62.27 145.20
N ALA A 472 -42.83 63.41 144.55
CA ALA A 472 -42.07 64.51 145.14
C ALA A 472 -42.83 65.15 146.33
N ASP A 473 -44.14 65.34 146.20
CA ASP A 473 -45.00 65.88 147.27
C ASP A 473 -45.02 64.95 148.50
N LEU A 474 -45.12 63.62 148.29
CA LEU A 474 -45.03 62.61 149.34
C LEU A 474 -43.65 62.58 150.01
N HIS A 475 -42.56 62.73 149.25
CA HIS A 475 -41.20 62.73 149.78
C HIS A 475 -40.90 64.01 150.59
N ALA A 476 -41.39 65.17 150.13
CA ALA A 476 -41.27 66.43 150.85
C ALA A 476 -41.91 66.35 152.25
N ALA A 477 -43.09 65.73 152.36
CA ALA A 477 -43.73 65.49 153.66
C ALA A 477 -42.83 64.65 154.59
N SER A 478 -42.27 63.54 154.11
CA SER A 478 -41.42 62.66 154.94
C SER A 478 -40.09 63.31 155.38
N LEU A 479 -39.52 64.21 154.57
CA LEU A 479 -38.33 64.97 154.96
C LEU A 479 -38.60 65.87 156.18
N THR A 480 -39.76 66.54 156.24
CA THR A 480 -40.11 67.39 157.40
C THR A 480 -40.27 66.60 158.70
N GLU A 481 -40.58 65.30 158.63
CA GLU A 481 -40.60 64.38 159.77
C GLU A 481 -39.17 63.98 160.20
N ARG A 482 -38.30 63.65 159.24
CA ARG A 482 -36.88 63.28 159.47
C ARG A 482 -36.07 64.43 160.07
N ASP A 483 -36.30 65.67 159.63
CA ASP A 483 -35.64 66.87 160.16
C ASP A 483 -36.08 67.20 161.60
N GLY A 484 -37.17 66.61 162.11
CA GLY A 484 -37.45 66.59 163.54
C GLY A 484 -36.46 65.69 164.29
N GLN A 485 -36.27 64.47 163.80
CA GLN A 485 -35.51 63.39 164.45
C GLN A 485 -33.99 63.63 164.44
N LEU A 486 -33.45 64.33 163.44
CA LEU A 486 -32.01 64.61 163.33
C LEU A 486 -31.50 65.52 164.48
N ARG A 487 -32.29 66.52 164.87
CA ARG A 487 -31.93 67.48 165.93
C ARG A 487 -31.79 66.83 167.32
N ASP A 488 -32.49 65.71 167.57
CA ASP A 488 -32.36 64.94 168.81
C ASP A 488 -31.06 64.09 168.87
N LEU A 489 -30.43 63.82 167.71
CA LEU A 489 -29.22 63.02 167.62
C LEU A 489 -27.95 63.87 167.74
N GLU A 490 -27.92 65.07 167.14
CA GLU A 490 -26.75 65.96 167.16
C GLU A 490 -26.30 66.31 168.60
N ALA A 491 -27.25 66.41 169.53
CA ALA A 491 -27.00 66.64 170.95
C ALA A 491 -26.16 65.53 171.64
N ARG A 492 -26.16 64.30 171.10
CA ARG A 492 -25.43 63.15 171.67
C ARG A 492 -24.01 63.01 171.13
N THR A 493 -23.73 63.54 169.95
CA THR A 493 -22.45 63.32 169.25
C THR A 493 -21.30 64.08 169.90
N THR A 494 -21.59 65.17 170.61
CA THR A 494 -20.61 66.02 171.29
C THR A 494 -19.92 65.32 172.46
N GLU A 495 -20.63 64.43 173.18
CA GLU A 495 -20.12 63.71 174.36
C GLU A 495 -19.01 62.69 174.02
N LEU A 496 -18.93 62.24 172.77
CA LEU A 496 -17.98 61.19 172.33
C LEU A 496 -16.61 61.71 171.90
N ALA A 497 -16.45 63.02 171.65
CA ALA A 497 -15.24 63.58 171.07
C ALA A 497 -14.02 63.53 172.01
N ASP A 498 -14.22 63.82 173.31
CA ASP A 498 -13.15 64.00 174.29
C ASP A 498 -12.31 62.74 174.58
N LEU A 499 -12.83 61.56 174.26
CA LEU A 499 -12.14 60.29 174.51
C LEU A 499 -11.06 59.97 173.47
N ARG A 500 -11.16 60.50 172.25
CA ARG A 500 -10.26 60.13 171.13
C ARG A 500 -8.84 60.67 171.28
N CYS A 501 -8.66 61.83 171.91
CA CYS A 501 -7.42 62.62 171.88
C CYS A 501 -6.20 61.96 172.60
N LYS A 502 -6.36 60.78 173.20
CA LYS A 502 -5.33 60.12 174.04
C LYS A 502 -4.48 59.05 173.35
N LEU A 503 -4.78 58.65 172.11
CA LEU A 503 -4.18 57.47 171.47
C LEU A 503 -3.17 57.75 170.34
N GLU A 504 -3.15 58.94 169.75
CA GLU A 504 -2.45 59.18 168.47
C GLU A 504 -0.92 59.43 168.61
N VAL A 505 -0.34 59.35 169.81
CA VAL A 505 1.04 59.83 170.10
C VAL A 505 2.14 58.76 170.01
N GLU A 506 1.86 57.47 170.23
CA GLU A 506 2.93 56.45 170.41
C GLU A 506 3.57 55.90 169.12
N LEU A 507 2.97 56.11 167.93
CA LEU A 507 3.36 55.42 166.69
C LEU A 507 4.56 56.04 165.92
N ALA A 508 5.20 57.08 166.45
CA ALA A 508 5.96 58.06 165.65
C ALA A 508 7.46 57.76 165.38
N LEU A 509 7.98 56.56 165.65
CA LEU A 509 9.44 56.38 165.84
C LEU A 509 10.12 55.15 165.19
N LYS A 510 9.46 54.40 164.29
CA LYS A 510 9.91 53.04 163.95
C LYS A 510 10.84 52.86 162.73
N GLU A 511 10.42 53.23 161.52
CA GLU A 511 11.07 52.77 160.29
C GLU A 511 11.54 53.92 159.36
N SER A 512 12.84 54.19 159.40
CA SER A 512 13.61 54.95 158.39
C SER A 512 14.69 54.05 157.78
N GLU A 513 15.05 54.33 156.52
CA GLU A 513 16.26 53.89 155.79
C GLU A 513 16.50 52.38 155.51
N MET A 514 16.62 52.04 154.21
CA MET A 514 17.91 51.71 153.56
C MET A 514 17.79 51.68 152.01
N GLU A 515 18.87 52.01 151.28
CA GLU A 515 18.85 52.22 149.81
C GLU A 515 20.23 51.97 149.13
N VAL A 516 20.36 50.97 148.23
CA VAL A 516 21.58 50.57 147.44
C VAL A 516 21.20 49.46 146.41
N VAL A 517 21.90 49.06 145.31
CA VAL A 517 23.14 49.41 144.53
C VAL A 517 22.78 49.29 143.00
N ARG A 518 23.27 50.02 141.98
CA ARG A 518 24.15 51.22 141.83
C ARG A 518 25.61 51.07 141.30
N LEU A 519 26.01 50.03 140.53
CA LEU A 519 27.29 49.84 139.74
C LEU A 519 27.20 48.52 138.91
N LEU A 520 27.92 48.20 137.81
CA LEU A 520 28.93 48.82 136.90
C LEU A 520 28.28 49.11 135.51
N TYR A 521 28.87 49.64 134.42
CA TYR A 521 30.25 50.02 133.97
C TYR A 521 31.13 48.99 133.20
N GLU A 522 32.17 49.48 132.49
CA GLU A 522 32.95 48.89 131.36
C GLU A 522 34.42 48.56 131.72
N GLU A 523 35.11 47.69 130.96
CA GLU A 523 36.57 47.81 130.69
C GLU A 523 37.12 46.91 129.54
N ALA A 524 38.36 47.19 129.10
CA ALA A 524 39.28 46.41 128.22
C ALA A 524 39.03 46.30 126.69
N LYS A 525 39.98 46.83 125.88
CA LYS A 525 40.05 46.73 124.39
C LYS A 525 41.43 47.13 123.81
N GLN A 526 42.22 46.20 123.22
CA GLN A 526 43.25 46.35 122.13
C GLN A 526 44.30 45.20 122.12
N GLY A 527 44.97 44.92 120.97
CA GLY A 527 46.28 44.21 120.94
C GLY A 527 46.59 43.25 119.77
N GLN A 528 47.22 43.76 118.69
CA GLN A 528 47.67 43.06 117.47
C GLN A 528 48.79 42.00 117.66
N GLN A 529 48.81 40.92 116.84
CA GLN A 529 50.05 40.37 116.24
C GLN A 529 49.78 39.40 115.05
N GLU A 530 50.16 39.77 113.82
CA GLU A 530 50.14 38.90 112.62
C GLU A 530 51.53 38.92 111.94
N ALA A 531 52.02 37.79 111.42
CA ALA A 531 53.20 37.76 110.53
C ALA A 531 53.29 36.52 109.63
N ASN A 532 53.42 35.33 110.22
CA ASN A 532 53.96 34.15 109.52
C ASN A 532 53.00 33.44 108.54
N VAL A 533 51.69 33.72 108.59
CA VAL A 533 50.69 33.02 107.76
C VAL A 533 50.80 33.40 106.28
N ARG A 534 51.16 34.66 105.97
CA ARG A 534 51.08 35.23 104.61
C ARG A 534 52.12 34.72 103.60
N LYS A 535 53.12 33.93 104.01
CA LYS A 535 54.12 33.35 103.08
C LYS A 535 53.72 31.97 102.55
N ALA A 536 53.12 31.13 103.41
CA ALA A 536 52.76 29.76 103.04
C ALA A 536 51.59 29.68 102.05
N THR A 537 50.69 30.66 102.06
CA THR A 537 49.55 30.74 101.12
C THR A 537 50.00 30.96 99.67
N VAL A 538 50.89 31.93 99.42
CA VAL A 538 51.31 32.31 98.06
C VAL A 538 52.08 31.20 97.34
N GLU A 539 52.92 30.45 98.06
CA GLU A 539 53.67 29.32 97.48
C GLU A 539 52.73 28.14 97.12
N ALA A 540 51.68 27.89 97.91
CA ALA A 540 50.66 26.89 97.62
C ALA A 540 49.71 27.30 96.46
N GLU A 541 49.27 28.56 96.43
CA GLU A 541 48.43 29.12 95.36
C GLU A 541 49.13 29.03 94.00
N THR A 542 50.43 29.30 93.96
CA THR A 542 51.24 29.23 92.72
C THR A 542 51.37 27.79 92.19
N GLN A 543 51.53 26.80 93.08
CA GLN A 543 51.55 25.39 92.68
C GLN A 543 50.19 24.92 92.17
N SER A 544 49.10 25.28 92.87
CA SER A 544 47.73 24.93 92.45
C SER A 544 47.38 25.52 91.08
N LEU A 545 47.78 26.76 90.78
CA LEU A 545 47.59 27.37 89.45
C LEU A 545 48.36 26.63 88.34
N ASN A 546 49.55 26.12 88.63
CA ASN A 546 50.33 25.33 87.66
C ASN A 546 49.71 23.95 87.42
N GLU A 547 49.22 23.27 88.46
CA GLU A 547 48.50 21.99 88.33
C GLU A 547 47.19 22.16 87.55
N GLN A 548 46.44 23.24 87.81
CA GLN A 548 45.24 23.62 87.04
C GLN A 548 45.58 23.88 85.56
N LEU A 549 46.68 24.56 85.26
CA LEU A 549 47.14 24.78 83.87
C LEU A 549 47.47 23.46 83.14
N VAL A 550 48.16 22.53 83.80
CA VAL A 550 48.43 21.20 83.24
C VAL A 550 47.14 20.40 83.05
N GLN A 551 46.20 20.49 83.99
CA GLN A 551 44.90 19.82 83.91
C GLN A 551 44.05 20.37 82.74
N VAL A 552 43.99 21.70 82.56
CA VAL A 552 43.28 22.35 81.44
C VAL A 552 43.95 22.03 80.11
N ASN A 553 45.29 22.02 80.03
CA ASN A 553 45.99 21.64 78.80
C ASN A 553 45.78 20.16 78.42
N GLY A 554 45.74 19.27 79.42
CA GLY A 554 45.38 17.86 79.21
C GLY A 554 43.94 17.68 78.73
N GLN A 555 42.99 18.44 79.29
CA GLN A 555 41.59 18.46 78.81
C GLN A 555 41.49 18.98 77.37
N LEU A 556 42.27 20.00 76.99
CA LEU A 556 42.34 20.52 75.62
C LEU A 556 42.90 19.49 74.62
N HIS A 557 43.96 18.75 74.98
CA HIS A 557 44.45 17.65 74.14
C HIS A 557 43.43 16.51 74.00
N ALA A 558 42.81 16.08 75.10
CA ALA A 558 41.75 15.05 75.05
C ALA A 558 40.57 15.48 74.16
N LYS A 559 40.15 16.74 74.24
CA LYS A 559 39.08 17.29 73.39
C LYS A 559 39.50 17.41 71.92
N ASN A 560 40.75 17.78 71.63
CA ASN A 560 41.25 17.76 70.25
C ASN A 560 41.29 16.33 69.67
N GLU A 561 41.71 15.33 70.45
CA GLU A 561 41.62 13.93 70.03
C GLU A 561 40.18 13.46 69.78
N GLU A 562 39.22 13.86 70.64
CA GLU A 562 37.79 13.59 70.42
C GLU A 562 37.29 14.25 69.11
N TYR A 563 37.68 15.50 68.84
CA TYR A 563 37.32 16.18 67.59
C TYR A 563 37.96 15.52 66.36
N GLU A 564 39.22 15.06 66.42
CA GLU A 564 39.83 14.34 65.31
C GLU A 564 39.19 12.97 65.05
N LYS A 565 38.82 12.24 66.12
CA LYS A 565 38.07 10.97 66.02
C LYS A 565 36.69 11.20 65.40
N GLY A 566 35.92 12.17 65.90
CA GLY A 566 34.62 12.54 65.32
C GLY A 566 34.70 13.02 63.87
N LEU A 567 35.77 13.73 63.49
CA LEU A 567 36.02 14.10 62.09
C LEU A 567 36.45 12.90 61.22
N ALA A 568 37.10 11.87 61.77
CA ALA A 568 37.41 10.64 61.04
C ALA A 568 36.15 9.77 60.86
N GLU A 569 35.33 9.64 61.89
CA GLU A 569 34.02 8.97 61.86
C GLU A 569 33.08 9.63 60.84
N LEU A 570 32.95 10.97 60.87
CA LEU A 570 32.13 11.72 59.92
C LEU A 570 32.62 11.55 58.47
N ARG A 571 33.93 11.59 58.21
CA ARG A 571 34.48 11.32 56.87
C ARG A 571 34.17 9.89 56.41
N THR A 572 34.20 8.92 57.32
CA THR A 572 33.91 7.50 57.03
C THR A 572 32.43 7.33 56.68
N LEU A 573 31.52 7.92 57.46
CA LEU A 573 30.08 7.95 57.19
C LEU A 573 29.79 8.60 55.83
N MET A 574 30.35 9.79 55.55
CA MET A 574 30.17 10.46 54.27
C MET A 574 30.72 9.65 53.07
N CYS A 575 31.78 8.85 53.26
CA CYS A 575 32.24 7.93 52.22
C CYS A 575 31.23 6.79 52.02
N MET A 576 30.73 6.17 53.09
CA MET A 576 29.73 5.11 53.03
C MET A 576 28.42 5.58 52.38
N GLU A 577 27.89 6.75 52.76
CA GLU A 577 26.69 7.34 52.15
C GLU A 577 26.89 7.63 50.65
N LYS A 578 28.06 8.17 50.28
CA LYS A 578 28.42 8.39 48.86
C LYS A 578 28.49 7.08 48.08
N ASP A 579 29.14 6.05 48.63
CA ASP A 579 29.29 4.75 47.96
C ASP A 579 27.98 3.96 47.89
N GLN A 580 27.11 4.09 48.91
CA GLN A 580 25.73 3.60 48.86
C GLN A 580 24.93 4.33 47.77
N CYS A 581 24.96 5.66 47.73
CA CYS A 581 24.23 6.45 46.72
C CYS A 581 24.69 6.12 45.28
N ILE A 582 26.00 5.92 45.07
CA ILE A 582 26.55 5.45 43.79
C ILE A 582 26.04 4.04 43.48
N SER A 583 26.04 3.12 44.45
CA SER A 583 25.57 1.74 44.28
C SER A 583 24.07 1.68 43.95
N GLU A 584 23.24 2.48 44.60
CA GLU A 584 21.80 2.61 44.33
C GLU A 584 21.52 3.27 42.97
N LEU A 585 22.40 4.12 42.46
CA LEU A 585 22.29 4.69 41.12
C LEU A 585 22.71 3.69 40.04
N VAL A 586 23.81 2.96 40.25
CA VAL A 586 24.27 1.90 39.35
C VAL A 586 23.25 0.76 39.29
N GLY A 587 22.75 0.29 40.44
CA GLY A 587 21.73 -0.75 40.52
C GLY A 587 20.47 -0.40 39.72
N ARG A 588 19.91 0.81 39.91
CA ARG A 588 18.77 1.27 39.11
C ARG A 588 19.07 1.35 37.61
N HIS A 589 20.24 1.82 37.21
CA HIS A 589 20.62 1.82 35.79
C HIS A 589 20.83 0.40 35.22
N GLU A 590 21.26 -0.58 36.03
CA GLU A 590 21.32 -1.99 35.63
C GLU A 590 19.92 -2.61 35.52
N GLU A 591 19.01 -2.27 36.44
CA GLU A 591 17.59 -2.65 36.41
C GLU A 591 16.89 -2.06 35.17
N GLU A 592 17.01 -0.76 34.92
CA GLU A 592 16.53 -0.08 33.70
C GLU A 592 17.09 -0.74 32.43
N ARG A 593 18.41 -1.01 32.40
CA ARG A 593 19.08 -1.68 31.26
C ARG A 593 18.59 -3.11 31.07
N ASN A 594 18.30 -3.85 32.14
CA ASN A 594 17.76 -5.20 32.08
C ASN A 594 16.29 -5.21 31.65
N GLN A 595 15.49 -4.25 32.15
CA GLN A 595 14.08 -4.07 31.79
C GLN A 595 13.95 -3.70 30.30
N HIS A 596 14.68 -2.68 29.82
CA HIS A 596 14.66 -2.34 28.40
C HIS A 596 15.16 -3.48 27.50
N ARG A 597 16.07 -4.33 27.98
CA ARG A 597 16.49 -5.53 27.26
C ARG A 597 15.40 -6.59 27.22
N SER A 598 14.63 -6.79 28.29
CA SER A 598 13.50 -7.72 28.31
C SER A 598 12.33 -7.23 27.45
N GLU A 599 12.01 -5.93 27.52
CA GLU A 599 11.04 -5.23 26.66
C GLU A 599 11.41 -5.38 25.18
N LEU A 600 12.69 -5.17 24.81
CA LEU A 600 13.17 -5.36 23.45
C LEU A 600 12.96 -6.81 22.98
N THR A 601 13.30 -7.81 23.80
CA THR A 601 13.08 -9.22 23.45
C THR A 601 11.59 -9.59 23.37
N ALA A 602 10.74 -9.02 24.21
CA ALA A 602 9.29 -9.23 24.18
C ALA A 602 8.66 -8.63 22.91
N LEU A 603 9.05 -7.40 22.54
CA LEU A 603 8.63 -6.76 21.29
C LEU A 603 9.16 -7.51 20.05
N GLN A 604 10.40 -8.03 20.10
CA GLN A 604 10.96 -8.83 19.01
C GLN A 604 10.22 -10.16 18.84
N GLN A 605 9.85 -10.83 19.95
CA GLN A 605 9.03 -12.04 19.93
C GLN A 605 7.63 -11.74 19.40
N GLN A 606 6.97 -10.69 19.90
CA GLN A 606 5.64 -10.25 19.45
C GLN A 606 5.62 -9.90 17.96
N ALA A 607 6.68 -9.28 17.43
CA ALA A 607 6.81 -8.98 16.00
C ALA A 607 6.98 -10.25 15.15
N GLN A 608 7.72 -11.26 15.63
CA GLN A 608 7.81 -12.57 14.97
C GLN A 608 6.48 -13.34 15.02
N ASP A 609 5.75 -13.26 16.12
CA ASP A 609 4.48 -13.96 16.31
C ASP A 609 3.36 -13.32 15.47
N ALA A 610 3.31 -11.99 15.41
CA ALA A 610 2.45 -11.26 14.47
C ALA A 610 2.83 -11.55 13.01
N GLY A 611 4.12 -11.59 12.68
CA GLY A 611 4.60 -11.96 11.36
C GLY A 611 4.18 -13.37 10.92
N ARG A 612 4.24 -14.35 11.84
CA ARG A 612 3.73 -15.71 11.61
C ARG A 612 2.21 -15.73 11.42
N SER A 613 1.46 -15.08 12.31
CA SER A 613 -0.01 -15.04 12.21
C SER A 613 -0.49 -14.35 10.92
N HIS A 614 0.19 -13.29 10.46
CA HIS A 614 -0.12 -12.66 9.18
C HIS A 614 0.26 -13.54 7.98
N ALA A 615 1.36 -14.30 8.04
CA ALA A 615 1.70 -15.26 7.00
C ALA A 615 0.66 -16.41 6.90
N GLU A 616 0.19 -16.93 8.04
CA GLU A 616 -0.89 -17.92 8.13
C GLU A 616 -2.22 -17.35 7.60
N GLN A 617 -2.56 -16.11 7.94
CA GLN A 617 -3.74 -15.41 7.41
C GLN A 617 -3.67 -15.24 5.88
N LEU A 618 -2.52 -14.83 5.34
CA LEU A 618 -2.31 -14.70 3.89
C LEU A 618 -2.38 -16.05 3.18
N GLN A 619 -1.82 -17.12 3.78
CA GLN A 619 -1.90 -18.47 3.22
C GLN A 619 -3.34 -19.01 3.21
N ASN A 620 -4.12 -18.76 4.26
CA ASN A 620 -5.54 -19.15 4.31
C ASN A 620 -6.37 -18.35 3.28
N LEU A 621 -6.16 -17.03 3.18
CA LEU A 621 -6.84 -16.20 2.17
C LEU A 621 -6.48 -16.61 0.74
N GLN A 622 -5.24 -17.02 0.49
CA GLN A 622 -4.83 -17.58 -0.80
C GLN A 622 -5.55 -18.91 -1.10
N LEU A 623 -5.62 -19.82 -0.13
CA LEU A 623 -6.36 -21.08 -0.26
C LEU A 623 -7.87 -20.85 -0.52
N ASP A 624 -8.50 -19.92 0.19
CA ASP A 624 -9.90 -19.54 -0.04
C ASP A 624 -10.11 -18.94 -1.43
N LEU A 625 -9.19 -18.11 -1.92
CA LEU A 625 -9.24 -17.52 -3.26
C LEU A 625 -9.08 -18.61 -4.35
N ASP A 626 -8.14 -19.54 -4.16
CA ASP A 626 -7.90 -20.65 -5.09
C ASP A 626 -9.10 -21.61 -5.11
N LEU A 627 -9.73 -21.89 -3.96
CA LEU A 627 -10.96 -22.66 -3.86
C LEU A 627 -12.14 -21.97 -4.56
N GLN A 628 -12.33 -20.66 -4.36
CA GLN A 628 -13.35 -19.89 -5.08
C GLN A 628 -13.09 -19.86 -6.59
N THR A 629 -11.84 -19.74 -7.01
CA THR A 629 -11.45 -19.74 -8.43
C THR A 629 -11.68 -21.12 -9.07
N ALA A 630 -11.44 -22.21 -8.34
CA ALA A 630 -11.76 -23.57 -8.77
C ALA A 630 -13.28 -23.81 -8.84
N ALA A 631 -14.06 -23.32 -7.87
CA ALA A 631 -15.52 -23.40 -7.88
C ALA A 631 -16.11 -22.65 -9.09
N LEU A 632 -15.70 -21.40 -9.32
CA LEU A 632 -16.14 -20.60 -10.47
C LEU A 632 -15.72 -21.22 -11.82
N ARG A 633 -14.58 -21.93 -11.88
CA ARG A 633 -14.21 -22.71 -13.07
C ARG A 633 -15.17 -23.88 -13.29
N ASN A 634 -15.44 -24.66 -12.24
CA ASN A 634 -16.36 -25.80 -12.33
C ASN A 634 -17.78 -25.36 -12.72
N ASP A 635 -18.30 -24.29 -12.12
CA ASP A 635 -19.60 -23.72 -12.46
C ASP A 635 -19.63 -23.27 -13.94
N LYS A 636 -18.56 -22.61 -14.42
CA LYS A 636 -18.44 -22.24 -15.84
C LYS A 636 -18.40 -23.46 -16.76
N GLU A 637 -17.69 -24.52 -16.39
CA GLU A 637 -17.68 -25.77 -17.16
C GLU A 637 -19.06 -26.46 -17.18
N VAL A 638 -19.80 -26.44 -16.07
CA VAL A 638 -21.17 -26.98 -16.01
C VAL A 638 -22.14 -26.16 -16.85
N GLN A 639 -22.08 -24.82 -16.76
CA GLN A 639 -22.88 -23.93 -17.62
C GLN A 639 -22.54 -24.12 -19.10
N GLN A 640 -21.26 -24.26 -19.45
CA GLN A 640 -20.84 -24.49 -20.83
C GLN A 640 -21.32 -25.86 -21.35
N ARG A 641 -21.20 -26.95 -20.57
CA ARG A 641 -21.76 -28.27 -20.93
C ARG A 641 -23.27 -28.20 -21.14
N SER A 642 -24.00 -27.50 -20.25
CA SER A 642 -25.46 -27.34 -20.39
C SER A 642 -25.84 -26.53 -21.64
N PHE A 643 -25.04 -25.53 -22.02
CA PHE A 643 -25.23 -24.80 -23.27
C PHE A 643 -24.93 -25.68 -24.50
N GLU A 644 -23.85 -26.46 -24.48
CA GLU A 644 -23.49 -27.41 -25.54
C GLU A 644 -24.55 -28.52 -25.71
N GLU A 645 -25.15 -29.00 -24.61
CA GLU A 645 -26.29 -29.92 -24.61
C GLU A 645 -27.57 -29.28 -25.21
N GLN A 646 -27.87 -28.03 -24.84
CA GLN A 646 -28.99 -27.28 -25.43
C GLN A 646 -28.79 -27.01 -26.92
N GLU A 647 -27.57 -26.69 -27.36
CA GLU A 647 -27.25 -26.48 -28.77
C GLU A 647 -27.39 -27.80 -29.56
N GLN A 648 -26.92 -28.92 -29.02
CA GLN A 648 -27.11 -30.25 -29.61
C GLN A 648 -28.59 -30.63 -29.70
N HIS A 649 -29.39 -30.34 -28.67
CA HIS A 649 -30.84 -30.58 -28.70
C HIS A 649 -31.53 -29.73 -29.77
N LEU A 650 -31.24 -28.42 -29.84
CA LEU A 650 -31.79 -27.53 -30.87
C LEU A 650 -31.36 -27.94 -32.29
N ARG A 651 -30.10 -28.35 -32.49
CA ARG A 651 -29.62 -28.91 -33.76
C ARG A 651 -30.40 -30.17 -34.15
N THR A 652 -30.69 -31.05 -33.20
CA THR A 652 -31.49 -32.27 -33.43
C THR A 652 -32.91 -31.91 -33.86
N VAL A 653 -33.60 -31.04 -33.12
CA VAL A 653 -34.96 -30.58 -33.45
C VAL A 653 -35.01 -29.86 -34.81
N ILE A 654 -33.97 -29.11 -35.18
CA ILE A 654 -33.86 -28.50 -36.52
C ILE A 654 -33.75 -29.58 -37.61
N CYS A 655 -32.94 -30.63 -37.41
CA CYS A 655 -32.87 -31.76 -38.35
C CYS A 655 -34.20 -32.51 -38.44
N ASP A 656 -34.88 -32.78 -37.32
CA ASP A 656 -36.19 -33.44 -37.31
C ASP A 656 -37.22 -32.61 -38.10
N LEU A 657 -37.33 -31.31 -37.81
CA LEU A 657 -38.21 -30.38 -38.54
C LEU A 657 -37.83 -30.24 -40.01
N GLN A 658 -36.55 -30.35 -40.38
CA GLN A 658 -36.13 -30.41 -41.79
C GLN A 658 -36.63 -31.69 -42.46
N THR A 659 -36.52 -32.87 -41.81
CA THR A 659 -37.07 -34.11 -42.38
C THR A 659 -38.60 -34.10 -42.47
N GLU A 660 -39.30 -33.45 -41.53
CA GLU A 660 -40.75 -33.27 -41.61
C GLU A 660 -41.14 -32.32 -42.76
N ASN A 661 -40.43 -31.20 -42.96
CA ASN A 661 -40.64 -30.33 -44.12
C ASN A 661 -40.34 -31.03 -45.45
N ASP A 662 -39.33 -31.88 -45.51
CA ASP A 662 -39.00 -32.71 -46.67
C ASP A 662 -40.13 -33.72 -46.98
N LEU A 663 -40.75 -34.30 -45.95
CA LEU A 663 -41.88 -35.24 -46.09
C LEU A 663 -43.18 -34.51 -46.46
N LEU A 664 -43.41 -33.30 -45.93
CA LEU A 664 -44.54 -32.44 -46.29
C LEU A 664 -44.42 -31.91 -47.72
N THR A 665 -43.21 -31.51 -48.15
CA THR A 665 -42.94 -31.11 -49.54
C THR A 665 -43.19 -32.28 -50.49
N LYS A 666 -42.66 -33.48 -50.22
CA LYS A 666 -42.91 -34.68 -51.03
C LYS A 666 -44.40 -35.07 -51.06
N ARG A 667 -45.14 -34.83 -49.98
CA ARG A 667 -46.61 -35.02 -49.94
C ARG A 667 -47.33 -33.97 -50.80
N LEU A 668 -46.95 -32.70 -50.73
CA LEU A 668 -47.49 -31.64 -51.59
C LEU A 668 -47.18 -31.88 -53.08
N GLU A 669 -46.00 -32.40 -53.41
CA GLU A 669 -45.65 -32.83 -54.77
C GLU A 669 -46.55 -33.99 -55.24
N GLN A 670 -46.80 -34.99 -54.38
CA GLN A 670 -47.72 -36.10 -54.69
C GLN A 670 -49.18 -35.62 -54.82
N ASP A 671 -49.64 -34.75 -53.93
CA ASP A 671 -51.01 -34.21 -53.96
C ASP A 671 -51.22 -33.26 -55.16
N THR A 672 -50.20 -32.50 -55.58
CA THR A 672 -50.25 -31.66 -56.79
C THR A 672 -50.17 -32.48 -58.07
N GLN A 673 -49.36 -33.53 -58.13
CA GLN A 673 -49.37 -34.51 -59.24
C GLN A 673 -50.72 -35.23 -59.33
N ALA A 674 -51.28 -35.67 -58.20
CA ALA A 674 -52.62 -36.27 -58.16
C ALA A 674 -53.73 -35.27 -58.53
N ALA A 675 -53.56 -33.98 -58.23
CA ALA A 675 -54.45 -32.92 -58.69
C ALA A 675 -54.32 -32.66 -60.20
N GLN A 676 -53.10 -32.68 -60.76
CA GLN A 676 -52.87 -32.58 -62.20
C GLN A 676 -53.45 -33.77 -62.95
N GLU A 677 -53.21 -35.01 -62.49
CA GLU A 677 -53.87 -36.20 -63.03
C GLU A 677 -55.40 -36.12 -62.97
N ARG A 678 -55.96 -35.53 -61.91
CA ARG A 678 -57.41 -35.29 -61.81
C ARG A 678 -57.87 -34.21 -62.78
N LEU A 679 -57.08 -33.17 -62.99
CA LEU A 679 -57.38 -32.10 -63.95
C LEU A 679 -57.35 -32.64 -65.39
N GLU A 680 -56.36 -33.46 -65.77
CA GLU A 680 -56.29 -34.14 -67.07
C GLU A 680 -57.47 -35.12 -67.26
N LYS A 681 -57.91 -35.80 -66.20
CA LYS A 681 -59.11 -36.65 -66.21
C LYS A 681 -60.39 -35.81 -66.32
N GLU A 682 -60.46 -34.64 -65.69
CA GLU A 682 -61.59 -33.72 -65.80
C GLU A 682 -61.62 -33.00 -67.16
N GLU A 683 -60.48 -32.68 -67.76
CA GLU A 683 -60.36 -32.10 -69.10
C GLU A 683 -60.68 -33.13 -70.19
N SER A 684 -60.25 -34.38 -70.06
CA SER A 684 -60.68 -35.46 -70.97
C SER A 684 -62.17 -35.79 -70.84
N LEU A 685 -62.76 -35.67 -69.65
CA LEU A 685 -64.22 -35.72 -69.48
C LEU A 685 -64.92 -34.50 -70.09
N LYS A 686 -64.38 -33.27 -69.92
CA LYS A 686 -64.89 -32.05 -70.57
C LYS A 686 -64.74 -32.09 -72.08
N ALA A 687 -63.74 -32.78 -72.63
CA ALA A 687 -63.57 -32.99 -74.07
C ALA A 687 -64.64 -33.91 -74.68
N ALA A 688 -65.37 -34.69 -73.88
CA ALA A 688 -66.51 -35.49 -74.33
C ALA A 688 -67.87 -34.73 -74.27
N VAL A 689 -67.93 -33.57 -73.61
CA VAL A 689 -69.14 -32.74 -73.50
C VAL A 689 -69.59 -32.10 -74.84
N PRO A 690 -68.70 -31.65 -75.76
CA PRO A 690 -69.10 -30.98 -77.00
C PRO A 690 -69.96 -31.82 -77.93
N ASP A 691 -69.70 -33.12 -78.06
CA ASP A 691 -70.49 -33.99 -78.95
C ASP A 691 -71.86 -34.32 -78.34
N ALA A 692 -71.94 -34.50 -77.01
CA ALA A 692 -73.23 -34.56 -76.31
C ALA A 692 -74.03 -33.25 -76.46
N PHE A 693 -73.36 -32.09 -76.47
CA PHE A 693 -74.00 -30.80 -76.74
C PHE A 693 -74.51 -30.68 -78.18
N LYS A 694 -73.75 -31.16 -79.18
CA LYS A 694 -74.22 -31.19 -80.58
C LYS A 694 -75.44 -32.08 -80.77
N ASP A 695 -75.48 -33.25 -80.13
CA ASP A 695 -76.65 -34.14 -80.21
C ASP A 695 -77.89 -33.47 -79.60
N PHE A 696 -77.73 -32.72 -78.51
CA PHE A 696 -78.81 -31.90 -77.94
C PHE A 696 -79.18 -30.69 -78.83
N GLU A 697 -78.22 -30.03 -79.48
CA GLU A 697 -78.53 -28.96 -80.46
C GLU A 697 -79.24 -29.50 -81.70
N GLN A 698 -78.86 -30.67 -82.23
CA GLN A 698 -79.57 -31.29 -83.35
C GLN A 698 -80.98 -31.75 -82.96
N GLN A 699 -81.17 -32.31 -81.76
CA GLN A 699 -82.52 -32.61 -81.25
C GLN A 699 -83.34 -31.33 -81.04
N LYS A 700 -82.72 -30.23 -80.59
CA LYS A 700 -83.36 -28.92 -80.50
C LYS A 700 -83.75 -28.40 -81.89
N GLU A 701 -82.84 -28.38 -82.86
CA GLU A 701 -83.14 -27.91 -84.23
C GLU A 701 -84.20 -28.78 -84.91
N GLU A 702 -84.18 -30.10 -84.75
CA GLU A 702 -85.27 -30.96 -85.25
C GLU A 702 -86.60 -30.66 -84.56
N MET A 703 -86.61 -30.48 -83.24
CA MET A 703 -87.82 -30.16 -82.49
C MET A 703 -88.34 -28.76 -82.83
N GLU A 704 -87.46 -27.78 -82.99
CA GLU A 704 -87.76 -26.40 -83.37
C GLU A 704 -88.26 -26.33 -84.82
N LYS A 705 -87.71 -27.13 -85.74
CA LYS A 705 -88.22 -27.30 -87.10
C LYS A 705 -89.58 -28.00 -87.14
N ARG A 706 -89.78 -29.08 -86.36
CA ARG A 706 -91.09 -29.74 -86.20
C ARG A 706 -92.12 -28.78 -85.60
N LEU A 707 -91.72 -27.93 -84.64
CA LEU A 707 -92.57 -26.89 -84.03
C LEU A 707 -92.86 -25.77 -85.02
N LEU A 708 -91.91 -25.36 -85.86
CA LEU A 708 -92.14 -24.36 -86.91
C LEU A 708 -93.08 -24.89 -88.00
N ASP A 709 -92.93 -26.13 -88.45
CA ASP A 709 -93.91 -26.76 -89.35
C ASP A 709 -95.28 -26.94 -88.68
N LYS A 710 -95.32 -27.18 -87.36
CA LYS A 710 -96.57 -27.23 -86.57
C LYS A 710 -97.22 -25.86 -86.42
N ILE A 711 -96.44 -24.82 -86.16
CA ILE A 711 -96.88 -23.42 -86.11
C ILE A 711 -97.40 -23.02 -87.49
N ARG A 712 -96.70 -23.35 -88.58
CA ARG A 712 -97.14 -23.07 -89.95
C ARG A 712 -98.42 -23.82 -90.34
N GLN A 713 -98.66 -25.01 -89.80
CA GLN A 713 -99.97 -25.69 -89.90
C GLN A 713 -101.04 -24.92 -89.10
N LEU A 714 -100.76 -24.59 -87.83
CA LEU A 714 -101.68 -23.88 -86.95
C LEU A 714 -101.98 -22.45 -87.40
N GLU A 715 -101.05 -21.74 -88.05
CA GLU A 715 -101.24 -20.41 -88.64
C GLU A 715 -102.19 -20.46 -89.83
N ASN A 716 -102.10 -21.50 -90.66
CA ASN A 716 -103.09 -21.74 -91.72
C ASN A 716 -104.47 -22.11 -91.13
N GLU A 717 -104.52 -22.89 -90.04
CA GLU A 717 -105.78 -23.25 -89.34
C GLU A 717 -106.38 -22.09 -88.51
N LEU A 718 -105.57 -21.12 -88.09
CA LEU A 718 -105.95 -19.91 -87.35
C LEU A 718 -106.32 -18.74 -88.28
N SER A 719 -105.75 -18.67 -89.48
CA SER A 719 -106.19 -17.71 -90.51
C SER A 719 -107.60 -18.02 -91.04
N GLU A 720 -108.15 -19.21 -90.79
CA GLU A 720 -109.58 -19.53 -90.97
C GLU A 720 -110.41 -19.33 -89.67
N ARG A 721 -109.81 -18.87 -88.56
CA ARG A 721 -110.47 -18.70 -87.26
C ARG A 721 -110.20 -17.35 -86.60
N GLU A 722 -110.39 -16.26 -87.35
CA GLU A 722 -110.64 -14.91 -86.80
C GLU A 722 -112.00 -14.84 -86.05
N ALA A 723 -112.19 -15.64 -85.00
CA ALA A 723 -113.38 -15.62 -84.16
C ALA A 723 -113.17 -16.28 -82.78
N GLY A 724 -112.76 -15.52 -81.75
CA GLY A 724 -112.89 -15.99 -80.36
C GLY A 724 -111.92 -15.47 -79.28
N LEU A 725 -112.32 -14.39 -78.60
CA LEU A 725 -112.34 -14.26 -77.12
C LEU A 725 -111.16 -14.82 -76.26
N SER A 726 -110.18 -13.95 -75.99
CA SER A 726 -109.88 -13.36 -74.65
C SER A 726 -109.71 -14.20 -73.35
N LYS A 727 -108.79 -13.70 -72.48
CA LYS A 727 -108.93 -13.46 -71.00
C LYS A 727 -108.26 -14.46 -70.02
N VAL A 728 -108.07 -14.00 -68.77
CA VAL A 728 -107.57 -14.70 -67.53
C VAL A 728 -106.02 -14.84 -67.52
N GLN A 729 -105.22 -14.22 -66.63
CA GLN A 729 -105.12 -14.22 -65.13
C GLN A 729 -104.47 -15.53 -64.57
N THR A 730 -104.01 -15.69 -63.31
CA THR A 730 -104.23 -14.96 -62.02
C THR A 730 -103.12 -15.29 -60.98
N GLU A 731 -102.97 -14.42 -59.94
CA GLU A 731 -102.52 -14.72 -58.53
C GLU A 731 -101.13 -15.35 -58.26
N GLY A 732 -100.54 -15.29 -57.05
CA GLY A 732 -100.90 -14.72 -55.72
C GLY A 732 -100.00 -15.38 -54.63
N ARG A 733 -99.98 -15.09 -53.32
CA ARG A 733 -100.44 -14.02 -52.38
C ARG A 733 -99.72 -14.35 -51.02
N GLY A 734 -99.38 -13.50 -50.05
CA GLY A 734 -99.57 -12.06 -49.76
C GLY A 734 -100.08 -11.85 -48.29
N SER A 735 -99.88 -10.67 -47.69
CA SER A 735 -100.24 -10.24 -46.30
C SER A 735 -99.29 -10.65 -45.14
N GLU A 736 -99.16 -9.92 -44.01
CA GLU A 736 -99.75 -8.61 -43.60
C GLU A 736 -98.83 -7.79 -42.65
N ALA A 737 -99.29 -6.63 -42.15
CA ALA A 737 -98.48 -5.59 -41.47
C ALA A 737 -98.91 -5.27 -40.02
N GLY A 738 -98.02 -4.61 -39.26
CA GLY A 738 -98.26 -4.09 -37.90
C GLY A 738 -97.41 -2.84 -37.59
N ALA A 739 -97.92 -1.94 -36.74
CA ALA A 739 -97.43 -0.55 -36.59
C ALA A 739 -96.44 -0.33 -35.40
N PRO A 740 -95.67 0.78 -35.36
CA PRO A 740 -94.48 0.92 -34.50
C PRO A 740 -94.65 1.83 -33.26
N LEU A 741 -94.07 1.43 -32.11
CA LEU A 741 -93.87 2.29 -30.91
C LEU A 741 -92.60 1.99 -30.07
N SER A 742 -91.68 1.13 -30.54
CA SER A 742 -90.67 0.52 -29.64
C SER A 742 -89.35 1.28 -29.43
N LEU A 743 -89.03 2.30 -30.24
CA LEU A 743 -87.62 2.74 -30.41
C LEU A 743 -87.08 3.56 -29.23
N ASP A 744 -87.83 4.53 -28.71
CA ASP A 744 -87.38 5.38 -27.59
C ASP A 744 -87.18 4.59 -26.30
N SER A 745 -88.03 3.60 -26.02
CA SER A 745 -87.88 2.75 -24.84
C SER A 745 -86.57 1.96 -24.89
N ALA A 746 -86.20 1.44 -26.06
CA ALA A 746 -84.94 0.70 -26.23
C ALA A 746 -83.69 1.60 -26.13
N LEU A 747 -83.78 2.87 -26.55
CA LEU A 747 -82.69 3.85 -26.39
C LEU A 747 -82.56 4.31 -24.92
N GLN A 748 -83.67 4.56 -24.25
CA GLN A 748 -83.72 4.89 -22.82
C GLN A 748 -83.16 3.76 -21.96
N GLU A 749 -83.58 2.51 -22.24
CA GLU A 749 -83.10 1.31 -21.55
C GLU A 749 -81.60 1.09 -21.81
N ARG A 750 -81.12 1.27 -23.04
CA ARG A 750 -79.69 1.14 -23.36
C ARG A 750 -78.83 2.20 -22.65
N LEU A 751 -79.29 3.45 -22.55
CA LEU A 751 -78.59 4.50 -21.81
C LEU A 751 -78.60 4.23 -20.30
N GLN A 752 -79.69 3.68 -19.76
CA GLN A 752 -79.76 3.22 -18.36
C GLN A 752 -78.83 2.00 -18.13
N GLN A 753 -78.69 1.10 -19.10
CA GLN A 753 -77.79 -0.03 -19.04
C GLN A 753 -76.31 0.38 -19.13
N GLU A 754 -75.95 1.34 -20.00
CA GLU A 754 -74.59 1.89 -20.06
C GLU A 754 -74.23 2.69 -18.80
N THR A 755 -75.15 3.51 -18.27
CA THR A 755 -74.90 4.22 -17.00
C THR A 755 -74.82 3.28 -15.80
N ALA A 756 -75.61 2.21 -15.73
CA ALA A 756 -75.47 1.16 -14.71
C ALA A 756 -74.17 0.34 -14.88
N SER A 757 -73.75 0.06 -16.11
CA SER A 757 -72.48 -0.61 -16.43
C SER A 757 -71.28 0.24 -15.99
N LEU A 758 -71.27 1.53 -16.34
CA LEU A 758 -70.23 2.46 -15.90
C LEU A 758 -70.23 2.67 -14.38
N HIS A 759 -71.41 2.71 -13.74
CA HIS A 759 -71.52 2.84 -12.28
C HIS A 759 -70.97 1.59 -11.56
N THR A 760 -71.35 0.38 -12.01
CA THR A 760 -70.81 -0.88 -11.44
C THR A 760 -69.32 -1.07 -11.74
N GLN A 761 -68.83 -0.60 -12.89
CA GLN A 761 -67.39 -0.57 -13.18
C GLN A 761 -66.63 0.41 -12.28
N MET A 762 -67.20 1.59 -12.00
CA MET A 762 -66.63 2.56 -11.06
C MET A 762 -66.65 2.01 -9.62
N GLU A 763 -67.74 1.39 -9.18
CA GLU A 763 -67.87 0.76 -7.86
C GLU A 763 -66.90 -0.44 -7.71
N LEU A 764 -66.63 -1.20 -8.78
CA LEU A 764 -65.59 -2.24 -8.80
C LEU A 764 -64.17 -1.66 -8.70
N LEU A 765 -63.89 -0.52 -9.33
CA LEU A 765 -62.61 0.17 -9.19
C LEU A 765 -62.45 0.76 -7.79
N GLU A 766 -63.51 1.30 -7.19
CA GLU A 766 -63.51 1.80 -5.82
C GLU A 766 -63.33 0.67 -4.80
N ARG A 767 -64.04 -0.46 -4.95
CA ARG A 767 -63.79 -1.67 -4.14
C ARG A 767 -62.34 -2.13 -4.25
N ARG A 768 -61.81 -2.26 -5.47
CA ARG A 768 -60.40 -2.64 -5.69
C ARG A 768 -59.43 -1.65 -5.04
N LYS A 769 -59.68 -0.34 -5.10
CA LYS A 769 -58.82 0.67 -4.44
C LYS A 769 -58.90 0.59 -2.92
N ASN A 770 -60.07 0.30 -2.36
CA ASN A 770 -60.23 0.08 -0.92
C ASN A 770 -59.57 -1.24 -0.46
N GLU A 771 -59.64 -2.30 -1.27
CA GLU A 771 -58.94 -3.58 -1.05
C GLU A 771 -57.42 -3.41 -1.14
N GLU A 772 -56.90 -2.75 -2.19
CA GLU A 772 -55.48 -2.38 -2.34
C GLU A 772 -55.00 -1.56 -1.13
N MET A 773 -55.77 -0.57 -0.68
CA MET A 773 -55.44 0.26 0.47
C MET A 773 -55.45 -0.53 1.79
N GLN A 774 -56.43 -1.40 2.00
CA GLN A 774 -56.52 -2.25 3.19
C GLN A 774 -55.42 -3.33 3.22
N ASN A 775 -55.04 -3.87 2.04
CA ASN A 775 -53.90 -4.76 1.90
C ASN A 775 -52.59 -4.05 2.19
N LEU A 776 -52.38 -2.82 1.66
CA LEU A 776 -51.19 -2.02 1.96
C LEU A 776 -51.11 -1.67 3.46
N LYS A 777 -52.23 -1.30 4.08
CA LYS A 777 -52.32 -1.05 5.53
C LYS A 777 -51.99 -2.29 6.36
N THR A 778 -52.45 -3.47 5.93
CA THR A 778 -52.17 -4.75 6.60
C THR A 778 -50.69 -5.12 6.45
N SER A 779 -50.13 -4.92 5.24
CA SER A 779 -48.69 -5.10 4.96
C SER A 779 -47.82 -4.17 5.81
N LEU A 780 -48.19 -2.89 5.93
CA LEU A 780 -47.47 -1.92 6.75
C LEU A 780 -47.50 -2.25 8.24
N ILE A 781 -48.64 -2.74 8.75
CA ILE A 781 -48.74 -3.21 10.15
C ILE A 781 -47.86 -4.45 10.36
N ALA A 782 -47.85 -5.39 9.42
CA ALA A 782 -46.98 -6.56 9.48
C ALA A 782 -45.48 -6.18 9.42
N GLU A 783 -45.11 -5.24 8.56
CA GLU A 783 -43.74 -4.71 8.44
C GLU A 783 -43.29 -3.96 9.71
N GLN A 784 -44.16 -3.12 10.30
CA GLN A 784 -43.88 -2.46 11.57
C GLN A 784 -43.70 -3.50 12.70
N GLN A 785 -44.51 -4.56 12.72
CA GLN A 785 -44.38 -5.62 13.73
C GLN A 785 -43.12 -6.47 13.53
N THR A 786 -42.73 -6.83 12.30
CA THR A 786 -41.48 -7.56 12.06
C THR A 786 -40.25 -6.68 12.34
N ASN A 787 -40.29 -5.39 12.00
CA ASN A 787 -39.22 -4.45 12.33
C ASN A 787 -39.07 -4.30 13.85
N PHE A 788 -40.17 -4.05 14.58
CA PHE A 788 -40.18 -3.99 16.04
C PHE A 788 -39.66 -5.28 16.68
N ASN A 789 -40.15 -6.44 16.26
CA ASN A 789 -39.68 -7.74 16.74
C ASN A 789 -38.18 -7.96 16.46
N THR A 790 -37.67 -7.49 15.32
CA THR A 790 -36.26 -7.60 14.95
C THR A 790 -35.38 -6.66 15.80
N VAL A 791 -35.83 -5.43 16.06
CA VAL A 791 -35.15 -4.50 16.97
C VAL A 791 -35.14 -5.06 18.40
N LEU A 792 -36.26 -5.60 18.87
CA LEU A 792 -36.38 -6.25 20.18
C LEU A 792 -35.46 -7.47 20.30
N MET A 793 -35.36 -8.30 19.27
CA MET A 793 -34.41 -9.43 19.20
C MET A 793 -32.96 -8.96 19.28
N ARG A 794 -32.56 -7.97 18.47
CA ARG A 794 -31.19 -7.40 18.50
C ARG A 794 -30.87 -6.83 19.88
N GLU A 795 -31.79 -6.10 20.48
CA GLU A 795 -31.57 -5.47 21.79
C GLU A 795 -31.61 -6.47 22.95
N LYS A 796 -32.39 -7.57 22.85
CA LYS A 796 -32.28 -8.71 23.76
C LYS A 796 -30.91 -9.37 23.63
N LEU A 797 -30.44 -9.67 22.41
CA LEU A 797 -29.15 -10.32 22.17
C LEU A 797 -27.98 -9.51 22.72
N LYS A 798 -27.95 -8.18 22.54
CA LYS A 798 -26.93 -7.32 23.19
C LYS A 798 -26.94 -7.45 24.72
N LYS A 799 -28.13 -7.47 25.34
CA LYS A 799 -28.27 -7.59 26.80
C LYS A 799 -27.84 -8.98 27.28
N GLU A 800 -28.21 -10.03 26.56
CA GLU A 800 -27.74 -11.40 26.80
C GLU A 800 -26.21 -11.49 26.71
N GLN A 801 -25.61 -10.85 25.70
CA GLN A 801 -24.16 -10.77 25.54
C GLN A 801 -23.50 -10.03 26.71
N ILE A 802 -23.96 -8.83 27.06
CA ILE A 802 -23.43 -8.06 28.21
C ILE A 802 -23.58 -8.84 29.52
N ILE A 803 -24.69 -9.57 29.72
CA ILE A 803 -24.88 -10.46 30.87
C ILE A 803 -23.86 -11.60 30.85
N SER A 804 -23.57 -12.20 29.68
CA SER A 804 -22.56 -13.26 29.56
C SER A 804 -21.14 -12.75 29.85
N GLU A 805 -20.77 -11.57 29.34
CA GLU A 805 -19.49 -10.91 29.59
C GLU A 805 -19.31 -10.58 31.08
N LEU A 806 -20.32 -9.97 31.72
CA LEU A 806 -20.31 -9.68 33.16
C LEU A 806 -20.28 -10.96 34.02
N THR A 807 -20.93 -12.04 33.58
CA THR A 807 -20.89 -13.34 34.26
C THR A 807 -19.49 -13.97 34.14
N GLU A 808 -18.82 -13.80 33.01
CA GLU A 808 -17.45 -14.31 32.80
C GLU A 808 -16.42 -13.51 33.60
N GLU A 809 -16.55 -12.19 33.69
CA GLU A 809 -15.72 -11.36 34.58
C GLU A 809 -15.97 -11.66 36.05
N LEU A 810 -17.23 -11.86 36.48
CA LEU A 810 -17.54 -12.31 37.84
C LEU A 810 -16.87 -13.66 38.13
N ARG A 811 -16.92 -14.61 37.19
CA ARG A 811 -16.22 -15.91 37.30
C ARG A 811 -14.71 -15.75 37.42
N LYS A 812 -14.09 -14.86 36.64
CA LYS A 812 -12.64 -14.56 36.71
C LYS A 812 -12.27 -13.96 38.08
N VAL A 813 -13.06 -13.02 38.59
CA VAL A 813 -12.86 -12.39 39.91
C VAL A 813 -13.01 -13.41 41.04
N THR A 814 -14.07 -14.24 41.02
CA THR A 814 -14.24 -15.31 42.02
C THR A 814 -13.08 -16.31 41.99
N GLN A 815 -12.65 -16.74 40.80
CA GLN A 815 -11.50 -17.64 40.67
C GLN A 815 -10.18 -17.00 41.14
N GLN A 816 -10.03 -15.68 41.04
CA GLN A 816 -8.87 -14.99 41.62
C GLN A 816 -8.99 -14.90 43.14
N GLN A 817 -10.17 -14.59 43.68
CA GLN A 817 -10.44 -14.60 45.12
C GLN A 817 -10.18 -15.97 45.77
N GLU A 818 -10.46 -17.07 45.07
CA GLU A 818 -10.13 -18.44 45.52
C GLU A 818 -8.61 -18.69 45.57
N LYS A 819 -7.85 -18.22 44.58
CA LYS A 819 -6.37 -18.30 44.60
C LYS A 819 -5.78 -17.43 45.71
N ASP A 820 -6.29 -16.21 45.86
CA ASP A 820 -5.81 -15.26 46.87
C ASP A 820 -6.13 -15.78 48.28
N LYS A 821 -7.30 -16.42 48.47
CA LYS A 821 -7.63 -17.17 49.70
C LYS A 821 -6.60 -18.28 49.95
N GLY A 822 -6.32 -19.12 48.97
CA GLY A 822 -5.33 -20.20 49.09
C GLY A 822 -3.93 -19.68 49.42
N LEU A 823 -3.51 -18.58 48.81
CA LEU A 823 -2.23 -17.92 49.10
C LEU A 823 -2.20 -17.36 50.53
N ILE A 824 -3.29 -16.75 51.01
CA ILE A 824 -3.43 -16.29 52.40
C ILE A 824 -3.39 -17.48 53.37
N GLU A 825 -3.98 -18.61 53.01
CA GLU A 825 -3.99 -19.85 53.79
C GLU A 825 -2.55 -20.38 53.93
N THR A 826 -1.80 -20.57 52.83
CA THR A 826 -0.38 -20.96 52.87
C THR A 826 0.50 -19.96 53.62
N LEU A 827 0.34 -18.64 53.38
CA LEU A 827 1.10 -17.62 54.12
C LEU A 827 0.76 -17.59 55.63
N SER A 828 -0.41 -18.08 56.02
CA SER A 828 -0.78 -18.26 57.43
C SER A 828 -0.17 -19.51 58.05
N GLU A 829 -0.03 -20.60 57.27
CA GLU A 829 0.70 -21.81 57.64
C GLU A 829 2.20 -21.54 57.79
N ASP A 830 2.83 -20.89 56.80
CA ASP A 830 4.23 -20.44 56.86
C ASP A 830 4.48 -19.54 58.08
N ARG A 831 3.57 -18.60 58.36
CA ARG A 831 3.64 -17.74 59.55
C ARG A 831 3.50 -18.53 60.85
N ALA A 832 2.69 -19.59 60.89
CA ALA A 832 2.57 -20.46 62.04
C ALA A 832 3.85 -21.29 62.27
N ILE A 833 4.45 -21.82 61.19
CA ILE A 833 5.74 -22.52 61.21
C ILE A 833 6.84 -21.59 61.74
N VAL A 834 7.02 -20.40 61.16
CA VAL A 834 8.03 -19.42 61.60
C VAL A 834 7.82 -18.98 63.06
N MET A 835 6.56 -18.86 63.52
CA MET A 835 6.26 -18.58 64.93
C MET A 835 6.63 -19.77 65.85
N GLN A 836 6.47 -21.01 65.38
CA GLN A 836 6.85 -22.21 66.12
C GLN A 836 8.38 -22.40 66.16
N GLU A 837 9.08 -22.20 65.05
CA GLU A 837 10.55 -22.19 64.99
C GLU A 837 11.13 -21.09 65.88
N LYS A 838 10.59 -19.88 65.81
CA LYS A 838 10.96 -18.78 66.71
C LYS A 838 10.79 -19.18 68.18
N LYS A 839 9.66 -19.81 68.54
CA LYS A 839 9.40 -20.28 69.91
C LYS A 839 10.42 -21.35 70.35
N GLN A 840 10.78 -22.28 69.47
CA GLN A 840 11.83 -23.27 69.74
C GLN A 840 13.20 -22.59 69.96
N LEU A 841 13.56 -21.60 69.14
CA LEU A 841 14.80 -20.82 69.31
C LEU A 841 14.79 -19.98 70.61
N GLU A 842 13.65 -19.43 71.02
CA GLU A 842 13.50 -18.75 72.32
C GLU A 842 13.61 -19.72 73.50
N GLU A 843 13.07 -20.93 73.38
CA GLU A 843 13.20 -22.02 74.37
C GLU A 843 14.67 -22.52 74.45
N GLU A 844 15.36 -22.69 73.33
CA GLU A 844 16.79 -23.04 73.30
C GLU A 844 17.67 -21.92 73.84
N LEU A 845 17.40 -20.65 73.50
CA LEU A 845 18.11 -19.50 74.06
C LEU A 845 17.96 -19.43 75.59
N ASN A 846 16.76 -19.68 76.12
CA ASN A 846 16.54 -19.79 77.55
C ASN A 846 17.21 -21.01 78.17
N ARG A 847 17.30 -22.15 77.46
CA ARG A 847 18.07 -23.32 77.92
C ARG A 847 19.57 -23.02 77.98
N LEU A 848 20.14 -22.32 76.99
CA LEU A 848 21.54 -21.87 77.02
C LEU A 848 21.78 -20.87 78.16
N ARG A 849 20.90 -19.88 78.35
CA ARG A 849 20.98 -18.92 79.48
C ARG A 849 20.93 -19.62 80.83
N SER A 850 20.02 -20.59 81.00
CA SER A 850 19.91 -21.39 82.22
C SER A 850 21.15 -22.26 82.45
N THR A 851 21.80 -22.72 81.39
CA THR A 851 23.05 -23.51 81.46
C THR A 851 24.26 -22.61 81.82
N ALA A 852 24.31 -21.39 81.26
CA ALA A 852 25.35 -20.40 81.58
C ALA A 852 25.32 -19.98 83.06
N LEU A 853 24.12 -19.81 83.63
CA LEU A 853 23.94 -19.45 85.05
C LEU A 853 24.35 -20.55 86.05
N VAL A 854 24.71 -21.75 85.59
CA VAL A 854 25.27 -22.83 86.41
C VAL A 854 26.81 -22.90 86.30
N SER A 855 27.44 -22.09 85.45
CA SER A 855 28.87 -22.19 85.10
C SER A 855 29.74 -21.00 85.52
N SER A 856 29.49 -20.41 86.70
CA SER A 856 30.44 -19.48 87.34
C SER A 856 30.22 -19.34 88.86
N VAL A 857 30.70 -20.32 89.64
CA VAL A 857 30.65 -20.28 91.12
C VAL A 857 32.01 -19.88 91.71
N GLY A 858 32.05 -18.70 92.34
CA GLY A 858 33.07 -18.30 93.34
C GLY A 858 34.08 -17.23 92.90
N ALA A 859 34.59 -16.37 93.81
CA ALA A 859 34.19 -16.16 95.21
C ALA A 859 34.74 -14.84 95.83
N GLY A 860 33.88 -14.10 96.57
CA GLY A 860 34.22 -13.11 97.61
C GLY A 860 34.74 -11.72 97.15
N ALA A 861 34.62 -10.62 97.92
CA ALA A 861 33.86 -10.29 99.15
C ALA A 861 33.93 -8.73 99.35
N CYS A 862 33.29 -8.00 100.28
CA CYS A 862 32.33 -8.25 101.38
C CYS A 862 31.61 -6.92 101.78
N SER A 863 30.77 -6.94 102.83
CA SER A 863 30.22 -5.77 103.58
C SER A 863 29.22 -4.82 102.85
N SER A 864 28.17 -4.24 103.47
CA SER A 864 27.44 -4.53 104.73
C SER A 864 26.07 -3.79 104.74
N GLU A 865 25.02 -4.41 105.33
CA GLU A 865 23.78 -3.78 105.91
C GLU A 865 22.86 -2.86 105.04
N LEU A 866 21.69 -2.34 105.50
CA LEU A 866 20.45 -3.01 105.99
C LEU A 866 19.25 -2.01 106.14
N PHE A 867 18.27 -1.95 105.20
CA PHE A 867 16.93 -1.25 105.31
C PHE A 867 16.91 0.29 105.60
N PRO A 868 15.75 1.03 105.65
CA PRO A 868 14.36 0.81 105.19
C PRO A 868 13.73 1.93 104.29
N ASP A 869 12.43 1.77 104.01
CA ASP A 869 11.31 2.64 103.48
C ASP A 869 11.17 4.07 104.11
N PRO A 870 10.21 4.98 103.76
CA PRO A 870 9.10 4.94 102.77
C PRO A 870 8.83 6.29 101.98
N ASP A 871 7.56 6.48 101.54
CA ASP A 871 6.83 7.67 101.01
C ASP A 871 6.88 7.91 99.47
N ARG A 872 5.78 8.04 98.69
CA ARG A 872 4.29 8.15 98.85
C ARG A 872 3.61 7.74 97.50
N LEU A 873 2.28 7.52 97.29
CA LEU A 873 1.03 7.61 98.08
C LEU A 873 -0.10 6.73 97.44
N ALA A 874 -1.33 6.87 97.99
CA ALA A 874 -2.71 6.59 97.50
C ALA A 874 -2.99 6.30 95.99
N SER A 875 -4.01 5.50 95.61
CA SER A 875 -5.13 4.93 96.41
C SER A 875 -5.93 3.78 95.73
N VAL A 876 -6.55 2.91 96.56
CA VAL A 876 -7.86 2.19 96.36
C VAL A 876 -7.96 1.23 95.13
N ALA A 877 -7.78 -0.10 95.32
CA ALA A 877 -8.79 -1.17 95.57
C ALA A 877 -9.40 -1.78 94.27
N ALA A 878 -9.31 -3.10 94.01
CA ALA A 878 -10.16 -4.21 94.51
C ALA A 878 -11.66 -4.06 94.15
N THR A 879 -12.39 -5.02 93.58
CA THR A 879 -12.30 -6.51 93.70
C THR A 879 -12.58 -7.28 92.37
N ARG A 880 -12.72 -8.62 92.48
CA ARG A 880 -13.34 -9.61 91.56
C ARG A 880 -14.61 -9.08 90.85
N ASP A 881 -15.01 -9.57 89.66
CA ASP A 881 -15.66 -10.90 89.48
C ASP A 881 -15.53 -11.49 88.05
N ASP A 882 -16.10 -12.69 87.88
CA ASP A 882 -16.21 -13.48 86.64
C ASP A 882 -17.60 -13.28 85.97
N ASP A 883 -17.86 -13.95 84.84
CA ASP A 883 -19.08 -13.88 84.00
C ASP A 883 -19.41 -12.51 83.36
N ARG A 884 -19.48 -12.44 82.02
CA ARG A 884 -20.74 -12.61 81.25
C ARG A 884 -20.54 -12.40 79.73
N VAL A 885 -21.51 -12.86 78.93
CA VAL A 885 -21.50 -12.90 77.46
C VAL A 885 -22.37 -11.77 76.86
N ASP A 886 -22.15 -11.51 75.56
CA ASP A 886 -23.06 -10.93 74.55
C ASP A 886 -23.15 -9.42 74.26
N SER A 887 -23.52 -9.17 72.99
CA SER A 887 -24.13 -7.96 72.42
C SER A 887 -23.28 -6.69 72.23
N ALA A 888 -22.46 -6.70 71.17
CA ALA A 888 -21.89 -5.49 70.54
C ALA A 888 -22.54 -5.18 69.18
N VAL A 889 -23.88 -5.07 69.15
CA VAL A 889 -24.69 -4.57 68.04
C VAL A 889 -25.62 -3.48 68.60
N GLU A 890 -25.98 -2.50 67.78
CA GLU A 890 -26.74 -1.28 68.16
C GLU A 890 -26.03 -0.32 69.14
N ALA A 891 -25.10 0.47 68.61
CA ALA A 891 -24.83 1.82 69.13
C ALA A 891 -24.45 2.78 67.99
N SER A 892 -24.82 4.06 68.15
CA SER A 892 -24.43 5.19 67.28
C SER A 892 -24.94 5.19 65.83
N MET A 893 -26.22 4.89 65.62
CA MET A 893 -26.99 5.34 64.44
C MET A 893 -27.27 6.87 64.50
N VAL A 894 -26.30 7.69 64.91
CA VAL A 894 -26.49 9.14 65.14
C VAL A 894 -25.25 9.97 64.74
N THR A 895 -24.92 9.98 63.44
CA THR A 895 -24.05 11.04 62.86
C THR A 895 -24.36 11.35 61.38
N MET A 896 -25.56 11.02 60.90
CA MET A 896 -26.04 11.39 59.56
C MET A 896 -26.58 12.83 59.52
N SER A 897 -25.70 13.82 59.65
CA SER A 897 -25.94 15.23 59.27
C SER A 897 -24.64 16.04 59.30
N GLN A 898 -24.57 17.12 58.51
CA GLN A 898 -23.51 18.14 58.52
C GLN A 898 -22.07 17.70 58.15
N SER A 899 -21.88 17.14 56.94
CA SER A 899 -20.61 17.28 56.15
C SER A 899 -20.73 16.91 54.66
N MET A 900 -21.95 16.94 54.08
CA MET A 900 -22.18 16.50 52.69
C MET A 900 -22.17 17.65 51.68
N SER A 901 -20.99 18.10 51.27
CA SER A 901 -20.84 19.00 50.10
C SER A 901 -19.52 18.87 49.33
N SER A 902 -18.47 18.24 49.88
CA SER A 902 -17.11 18.26 49.31
C SER A 902 -16.44 16.89 49.08
N VAL A 903 -17.10 15.77 49.40
CA VAL A 903 -16.47 14.41 49.38
C VAL A 903 -17.17 13.43 48.40
N SER A 904 -17.80 13.94 47.34
CA SER A 904 -18.52 13.12 46.35
C SER A 904 -17.71 12.77 45.08
N SER A 905 -16.51 13.32 44.89
CA SER A 905 -15.67 13.17 43.68
C SER A 905 -14.56 12.12 43.83
N ARG A 906 -14.84 10.98 44.48
CA ARG A 906 -13.97 9.80 44.40
C ARG A 906 -13.99 9.23 42.98
N HIS A 907 -13.00 9.62 42.19
CA HIS A 907 -12.60 8.99 40.92
C HIS A 907 -13.74 8.74 39.93
N SER A 908 -14.45 9.79 39.52
CA SER A 908 -15.25 9.68 38.30
C SER A 908 -14.34 9.39 37.11
N GLU A 909 -14.50 8.25 36.44
CA GLU A 909 -13.79 7.88 35.20
C GLU A 909 -14.27 8.70 33.98
N LYS A 910 -14.51 10.00 34.19
CA LYS A 910 -15.01 10.96 33.22
C LYS A 910 -13.84 11.80 32.73
N ILE A 911 -13.59 11.73 31.43
CA ILE A 911 -12.56 12.52 30.76
C ILE A 911 -13.03 13.98 30.72
N ALA A 912 -12.21 14.90 31.24
CA ALA A 912 -12.41 16.32 31.05
C ALA A 912 -12.14 16.68 29.58
N ILE A 913 -12.95 17.59 29.02
CA ILE A 913 -12.91 17.99 27.60
C ILE A 913 -12.87 19.51 27.39
N ARG A 914 -12.91 20.27 28.49
CA ARG A 914 -12.86 21.74 28.56
C ARG A 914 -12.30 22.13 29.93
N ASP A 915 -11.75 23.34 30.03
CA ASP A 915 -11.48 24.04 31.29
C ASP A 915 -10.64 23.26 32.33
N PHE A 916 -9.72 22.42 31.83
CA PHE A 916 -8.92 21.45 32.57
C PHE A 916 -8.21 22.02 33.81
N GLN A 917 -8.28 21.31 34.92
CA GLN A 917 -7.61 21.61 36.19
C GLN A 917 -6.57 20.56 36.56
N VAL A 918 -5.73 20.86 37.55
CA VAL A 918 -4.80 19.89 38.13
C VAL A 918 -5.61 18.81 38.84
N GLY A 919 -5.38 17.55 38.48
CA GLY A 919 -6.12 16.40 38.96
C GLY A 919 -7.02 15.73 37.92
N ASP A 920 -7.37 16.42 36.83
CA ASP A 920 -8.33 15.93 35.83
C ASP A 920 -7.77 14.75 35.00
N LEU A 921 -8.66 13.79 34.71
CA LEU A 921 -8.42 12.74 33.71
C LEU A 921 -8.63 13.31 32.31
N VAL A 922 -7.66 13.16 31.41
CA VAL A 922 -7.67 13.74 30.07
C VAL A 922 -7.27 12.73 29.00
N LEU A 923 -7.91 12.83 27.83
CA LEU A 923 -7.48 12.15 26.63
C LEU A 923 -6.42 13.01 25.92
N ILE A 924 -5.27 12.42 25.63
CA ILE A 924 -4.14 13.05 24.95
C ILE A 924 -4.01 12.38 23.59
N ILE A 925 -4.03 13.17 22.53
CA ILE A 925 -4.02 12.71 21.13
C ILE A 925 -2.82 13.30 20.37
N LEU A 926 -2.34 12.59 19.35
CA LEU A 926 -1.38 13.14 18.39
C LEU A 926 -2.12 14.06 17.41
N ASP A 927 -1.67 15.31 17.30
CA ASP A 927 -2.14 16.25 16.27
C ASP A 927 -1.07 16.42 15.19
N GLU A 928 -1.35 15.87 14.00
CA GLU A 928 -0.43 15.90 12.86
C GLU A 928 -0.19 17.32 12.31
N ARG A 929 -1.17 18.23 12.45
CA ARG A 929 -1.06 19.62 11.97
C ARG A 929 0.01 20.36 12.77
N HIS A 930 0.01 20.13 14.08
CA HIS A 930 0.96 20.72 15.00
C HIS A 930 2.21 19.86 15.24
N ASP A 931 2.20 18.57 14.84
CA ASP A 931 3.27 17.58 15.01
C ASP A 931 3.67 17.37 16.48
N ASN A 932 2.69 17.51 17.36
CA ASN A 932 2.81 17.44 18.82
C ASN A 932 1.61 16.68 19.40
N TYR A 933 1.74 16.22 20.64
CA TYR A 933 0.60 15.74 21.41
C TYR A 933 -0.16 16.90 22.03
N VAL A 934 -1.49 16.83 21.98
CA VAL A 934 -2.43 17.79 22.56
C VAL A 934 -3.48 17.07 23.40
N LEU A 935 -4.06 17.75 24.38
CA LEU A 935 -5.28 17.25 25.02
C LEU A 935 -6.46 17.38 24.03
N PHE A 936 -7.35 16.40 24.00
CA PHE A 936 -8.61 16.51 23.28
C PHE A 936 -9.52 17.53 23.96
N THR A 937 -9.93 18.58 23.23
CA THR A 937 -10.78 19.65 23.78
C THR A 937 -11.86 20.10 22.81
N VAL A 938 -13.01 20.51 23.36
CA VAL A 938 -14.13 21.12 22.62
C VAL A 938 -14.13 22.66 22.77
N GLY A 939 -12.97 23.24 23.10
CA GLY A 939 -12.74 24.68 23.19
C GLY A 939 -11.73 25.19 22.14
N PRO A 940 -11.71 26.51 21.87
CA PRO A 940 -10.80 27.12 20.90
C PRO A 940 -9.34 27.25 21.40
N THR A 941 -9.09 26.95 22.67
CA THR A 941 -7.76 27.04 23.29
C THR A 941 -7.02 25.71 23.13
N LEU A 942 -5.81 25.76 22.56
CA LEU A 942 -4.95 24.59 22.45
C LEU A 942 -4.25 24.28 23.80
N TYR A 943 -4.10 22.99 24.10
CA TYR A 943 -3.43 22.47 25.30
C TYR A 943 -2.37 21.43 24.86
N PHE A 944 -1.14 21.88 24.65
CA PHE A 944 -0.03 21.02 24.23
C PHE A 944 0.55 20.24 25.40
N LEU A 945 0.93 18.98 25.17
CA LEU A 945 1.65 18.19 26.17
C LEU A 945 3.07 18.73 26.39
N HIS A 946 3.53 18.73 27.64
CA HIS A 946 4.90 19.09 28.01
C HIS A 946 5.89 17.99 27.58
N SER A 947 7.08 18.37 27.11
CA SER A 947 8.08 17.42 26.60
C SER A 947 8.58 16.41 27.65
N GLU A 948 8.60 16.80 28.93
CA GLU A 948 8.89 15.89 30.06
C GLU A 948 7.87 14.76 30.18
N SER A 949 6.59 15.03 29.91
CA SER A 949 5.51 14.04 30.00
C SER A 949 5.51 13.04 28.83
N LEU A 950 6.24 13.30 27.73
CA LEU A 950 6.33 12.36 26.60
C LEU A 950 6.98 11.03 26.99
N THR A 951 7.98 11.07 27.88
CA THR A 951 8.63 9.86 28.39
C THR A 951 7.73 9.16 29.40
N ALA A 952 7.08 9.91 30.30
CA ALA A 952 6.22 9.33 31.35
C ALA A 952 4.93 8.68 30.82
N LEU A 953 4.47 9.03 29.61
CA LEU A 953 3.24 8.56 28.99
C LEU A 953 3.47 7.54 27.85
N ASP A 954 4.70 7.07 27.65
CA ASP A 954 5.09 6.19 26.54
C ASP A 954 4.74 6.76 25.15
N LEU A 955 4.90 8.09 25.00
CA LEU A 955 4.59 8.85 23.77
C LEU A 955 5.82 9.27 22.97
N LYS A 956 7.02 9.12 23.54
CA LYS A 956 8.30 9.33 22.85
C LYS A 956 8.54 8.17 21.89
N PRO A 957 8.55 8.37 20.56
CA PRO A 957 8.76 7.28 19.62
C PRO A 957 10.17 6.69 19.76
N ALA A 958 10.25 5.37 19.91
CA ALA A 958 11.48 4.62 19.65
C ALA A 958 11.83 4.72 18.17
N SER A 959 13.12 4.67 17.83
CA SER A 959 13.57 4.87 16.44
C SER A 959 13.00 3.79 15.51
N GLY A 960 12.12 4.18 14.60
CA GLY A 960 11.43 3.28 13.66
C GLY A 960 10.02 2.85 14.07
N ALA A 961 9.55 3.17 15.28
CA ALA A 961 8.18 2.88 15.72
C ALA A 961 7.19 3.96 15.23
N SER A 962 5.96 3.54 14.90
CA SER A 962 4.85 4.48 14.68
C SER A 962 4.50 5.21 15.98
N ARG A 963 4.18 6.51 15.88
CA ARG A 963 3.77 7.30 17.06
C ARG A 963 2.42 6.80 17.56
N ARG A 964 2.31 6.52 18.86
CA ARG A 964 1.05 6.12 19.52
C ARG A 964 -0.03 7.18 19.27
N PRO A 965 -1.21 6.84 18.72
CA PRO A 965 -2.18 7.86 18.30
C PRO A 965 -2.82 8.62 19.48
N TRP A 966 -2.99 7.95 20.62
CA TRP A 966 -3.55 8.56 21.83
C TRP A 966 -3.20 7.77 23.11
N VAL A 967 -3.37 8.43 24.27
CA VAL A 967 -3.24 7.85 25.62
C VAL A 967 -4.14 8.59 26.62
N LEU A 968 -4.49 7.94 27.73
CA LEU A 968 -5.14 8.60 28.87
C LEU A 968 -4.10 9.04 29.90
N GLY A 969 -4.16 10.30 30.32
CA GLY A 969 -3.28 10.86 31.35
C GLY A 969 -4.05 11.66 32.40
N LYS A 970 -3.41 11.92 33.52
CA LYS A 970 -3.90 12.81 34.58
C LYS A 970 -3.11 14.12 34.55
N VAL A 971 -3.80 15.26 34.54
CA VAL A 971 -3.16 16.58 34.55
C VAL A 971 -2.49 16.84 35.90
N MET A 972 -1.21 17.20 35.86
CA MET A 972 -0.39 17.55 37.04
C MET A 972 -0.06 19.05 37.10
N GLU A 973 0.13 19.70 35.95
CA GLU A 973 0.49 21.11 35.87
C GLU A 973 -0.02 21.71 34.56
N LYS A 974 -0.43 22.99 34.55
CA LYS A 974 -0.72 23.76 33.33
C LYS A 974 -0.04 25.13 33.38
N GLU A 975 0.66 25.46 32.31
CA GLU A 975 1.41 26.70 32.13
C GLU A 975 0.82 27.49 30.97
N TYR A 976 0.50 28.77 31.18
CA TYR A 976 -0.05 29.62 30.11
C TYR A 976 1.07 30.17 29.22
N CYS A 977 1.00 29.87 27.93
CA CYS A 977 2.03 30.16 26.93
C CYS A 977 1.51 31.08 25.82
N GLN A 978 2.43 31.80 25.17
CA GLN A 978 2.15 32.57 23.95
C GLN A 978 3.27 32.39 22.92
N ALA A 979 2.90 32.20 21.65
CA ALA A 979 3.83 32.04 20.55
C ALA A 979 4.57 33.35 20.22
N LYS A 980 5.78 33.53 20.77
CA LYS A 980 6.64 34.71 20.52
C LYS A 980 7.36 34.71 19.16
N LYS A 981 7.22 33.64 18.36
CA LYS A 981 7.83 33.49 17.03
C LYS A 981 6.83 32.85 16.07
N ALA A 982 6.81 33.27 14.81
CA ALA A 982 5.94 32.69 13.78
C ALA A 982 6.35 31.24 13.48
N GLN A 983 7.65 31.01 13.23
CA GLN A 983 8.22 29.67 13.24
C GLN A 983 8.51 29.25 14.69
N ASN A 984 7.73 28.28 15.20
CA ASN A 984 7.88 27.72 16.54
C ASN A 984 7.55 26.22 16.53
N ARG A 985 8.02 25.49 17.56
CA ARG A 985 7.91 24.02 17.66
C ARG A 985 6.48 23.47 17.71
N PHE A 986 5.47 24.32 17.89
CA PHE A 986 4.06 23.94 17.94
C PHE A 986 3.31 24.26 16.63
N LYS A 987 4.00 24.83 15.62
CA LYS A 987 3.47 25.21 14.30
C LYS A 987 2.26 26.17 14.32
N VAL A 988 2.01 26.86 15.44
CA VAL A 988 0.92 27.86 15.59
C VAL A 988 1.35 29.27 15.16
N PRO A 989 0.44 30.16 14.70
CA PRO A 989 0.76 31.54 14.36
C PRO A 989 1.39 32.36 15.50
N LEU A 990 2.16 33.40 15.16
CA LEU A 990 2.71 34.35 16.14
C LEU A 990 1.56 35.03 16.92
N GLY A 991 1.73 35.19 18.22
CA GLY A 991 0.73 35.77 19.11
C GLY A 991 -0.33 34.79 19.62
N THR A 992 -0.45 33.58 19.05
CA THR A 992 -1.36 32.53 19.53
C THR A 992 -1.09 32.21 20.99
N LYS A 993 -2.16 32.16 21.80
CA LYS A 993 -2.11 31.81 23.23
C LYS A 993 -2.63 30.39 23.43
N PHE A 994 -1.93 29.60 24.23
CA PHE A 994 -2.20 28.18 24.44
C PHE A 994 -1.69 27.76 25.83
N TYR A 995 -2.10 26.59 26.32
CA TYR A 995 -1.49 26.00 27.52
C TYR A 995 -0.45 24.94 27.15
N ARG A 996 0.58 24.82 27.97
CA ARG A 996 1.49 23.66 27.99
C ARG A 996 1.19 22.87 29.28
N VAL A 997 0.93 21.57 29.16
CA VAL A 997 0.35 20.74 30.22
C VAL A 997 1.30 19.60 30.57
N LYS A 998 1.67 19.47 31.85
CA LYS A 998 2.32 18.24 32.34
C LYS A 998 1.24 17.25 32.77
N ALA A 999 1.35 16.02 32.30
CA ALA A 999 0.48 14.91 32.66
C ALA A 999 1.29 13.64 32.96
N VAL A 1000 0.66 12.71 33.69
CA VAL A 1000 1.20 11.39 34.07
C VAL A 1000 0.21 10.29 33.66
N PRO A 1001 0.65 9.04 33.43
CA PRO A 1001 -0.22 7.97 32.93
C PRO A 1001 -1.33 7.62 33.92
N TRP A 1002 -2.54 7.41 33.42
CA TRP A 1002 -3.67 6.94 34.23
C TRP A 1002 -3.65 5.41 34.36
N ASN A 1003 -2.85 4.90 35.29
CA ASN A 1003 -2.76 3.48 35.58
C ASN A 1003 -3.84 3.05 36.59
N LYS A 1004 -4.79 2.21 36.13
CA LYS A 1004 -5.88 1.64 36.95
C LYS A 1004 -5.38 0.47 37.81
N LYS A 1005 -4.41 0.74 38.69
CA LYS A 1005 -3.91 -0.20 39.72
C LYS A 1005 -4.43 0.17 41.12
N VAL A 1006 -5.72 -0.07 41.33
CA VAL A 1006 -6.37 -0.43 42.60
C VAL A 1006 -7.43 -1.47 42.27
#